data_AF-A0A420EJ82-F1
#
_entry.id   AF-A0A420EJ82-F1
#
_cell.length_a   1.000
_cell.length_b   1.000
_cell.length_c   1.000
_cell.angle_alpha   90.00
_cell.angle_beta   90.00
_cell.angle_gamma   90.00
#
_symmetry.space_group_name_H-M   'P 1'
#
loop_
_entity.id
_entity.type
_entity.pdbx_description
1 polymer ?
#
loop_
_entity_poly.entity_id
_entity_poly.type
_entity_poly.pdbx_seq_one_letter_code
_entity_poly.pdbx_strand_id
1 'polypeptide(L)'
;MSKQPAYFEAVRHRSQKRWEQLEADPELAGPWHQLFKQVQSPRHILSELLQNADDAGATEAHARIDGDAFVFEHNGEDFTEEHFASLCRFGYSNKRALHTIGFRGIGFKSTFSLGDKVELYTPTLSVGFDRTRFTEPFWIDQKKVANGGTTVRVEILDRHRKTEVQKNLEDWTKSPVSLLFFKNIRKIRIGEELIHWVSCGEGPVKGSQWLAQHDNLDEKFLLARSEPEDFPAEALVEIRQERLLSTEQEMEFPPCQIEIVIGVEGRLFVVLPTGVETELPFAINAPFIQDPTRFKIKSPSVSPTNRWLLERAGKLAADVFKNWLQRPDLPLSDRAKAYNAMPDVDRKKTSLDSACGTLVEEAFEAEIAEAAIALTEDGNCVESQDAVLLPHEIYDAWPQKQAIGFFDEAARPAIAMDVEPFVHKSLDSESTKPWLKLIGVSDQPTGPEKLLARLSALASSKTAPAHEVEKWYRRLDQLIDGCSTDIFKSICAAFRVERLILTDTGEWEGSEGVFLNAGDEEIPDAPVIRASVRDLTLWRKIGVGDRPTGDLIMRWLGKLESGSILTQEDVRRVRGLLPRFPVRIWNECAHWLNLAGEWVPISDLKFSLSMQTLTAFAHLHPWVKKQTADLRLLPVEVVEAMPFSQLPALAAQIDERLELDQIEDSRGEARPWLRELGLMLLRIKLEDGDDSDKLRVLAAQLSETLWYGCAELETLPYIEGKPAGTARRADVLWIDECLYAERKPLAKLAKSVAQEIGKAFRRADIVDAIKLCFDRDAAFVRSYMEENFDLLPEAEVPRVQNPVVGDETAIKAAPSRDPSLTNDTEQAFDDDEEDDAFPDDDSEQPDTHAAGDDVSDNDDTGENPNAAEPTVVHPRKPPDVKPHIMERFALSQGFRKDGDGSFFNDQGCTIGKANGASFPWEQRSQDGDLLKHYWAKDHCLEREPLELDAVIWGMLERSENYVLVLSDPDGDPIEVPGDHLIQLREREVLALHPATYRLVIEHDKDL
;
A
#
# COMPACT_ATOMS: atom_id res chain seq x y z
N MET A 1 50.61 -44.45 37.62
CA MET A 1 49.48 -44.42 38.57
C MET A 1 49.25 -42.97 38.97
N SER A 2 48.01 -42.49 39.01
CA SER A 2 47.72 -41.26 39.76
C SER A 2 47.88 -41.57 41.25
N LYS A 3 48.41 -40.65 42.05
CA LYS A 3 48.49 -40.86 43.50
C LYS A 3 47.15 -40.46 44.11
N GLN A 4 46.40 -41.44 44.61
CA GLN A 4 45.13 -41.28 45.31
C GLN A 4 45.21 -40.13 46.35
N PRO A 5 44.32 -39.12 46.31
CA PRO A 5 44.33 -38.03 47.27
C PRO A 5 44.10 -38.49 48.71
N ALA A 6 44.81 -37.90 49.66
CA ALA A 6 44.75 -38.33 51.07
C ALA A 6 43.34 -38.20 51.69
N TYR A 7 42.50 -37.30 51.17
CA TYR A 7 41.12 -37.13 51.61
C TYR A 7 40.17 -38.23 51.09
N PHE A 8 40.52 -38.99 50.04
CA PHE A 8 39.60 -39.90 49.37
C PHE A 8 39.05 -40.97 50.31
N GLU A 9 39.91 -41.75 50.99
CA GLU A 9 39.45 -42.82 51.89
C GLU A 9 38.69 -42.25 53.10
N ALA A 10 39.04 -41.03 53.55
CA ALA A 10 38.32 -40.34 54.62
C ALA A 10 36.90 -39.93 54.19
N VAL A 11 36.69 -39.50 52.94
CA VAL A 11 35.34 -39.26 52.37
C VAL A 11 34.61 -40.58 52.14
N ARG A 12 35.25 -41.56 51.50
CA ARG A 12 34.66 -42.87 51.19
C ARG A 12 34.15 -43.60 52.44
N HIS A 13 34.97 -43.72 53.49
CA HIS A 13 34.60 -44.37 54.75
C HIS A 13 33.48 -43.61 55.50
N ARG A 14 33.31 -42.30 55.28
CA ARG A 14 32.14 -41.53 55.77
C ARG A 14 30.87 -41.90 55.00
N SER A 15 30.95 -42.08 53.67
CA SER A 15 29.81 -42.54 52.84
C SER A 15 29.44 -43.99 53.11
N GLN A 16 30.42 -44.90 53.14
CA GLN A 16 30.23 -46.33 53.38
C GLN A 16 29.45 -46.56 54.69
N LYS A 17 29.85 -45.91 55.78
CA LYS A 17 29.14 -45.99 57.07
C LYS A 17 27.71 -45.48 57.04
N ARG A 18 27.39 -44.56 56.13
CA ARG A 18 26.02 -44.08 55.94
C ARG A 18 25.19 -45.07 55.13
N TRP A 19 25.78 -45.76 54.16
CA TRP A 19 25.14 -46.88 53.47
C TRP A 19 24.93 -48.07 54.39
N GLU A 20 25.90 -48.42 55.25
CA GLU A 20 25.74 -49.45 56.29
C GLU A 20 24.57 -49.14 57.26
N GLN A 21 24.29 -47.87 57.54
CA GLN A 21 23.12 -47.44 58.31
C GLN A 21 21.81 -47.56 57.53
N LEU A 22 21.79 -47.12 56.27
CA LEU A 22 20.60 -47.19 55.40
C LEU A 22 20.23 -48.65 55.04
N GLU A 23 21.21 -49.52 54.79
CA GLU A 23 20.99 -50.94 54.51
C GLU A 23 20.54 -51.72 55.75
N ALA A 24 20.84 -51.24 56.96
CA ALA A 24 20.37 -51.81 58.22
C ALA A 24 18.98 -51.32 58.63
N ASP A 25 18.50 -50.19 58.11
CA ASP A 25 17.22 -49.56 58.45
C ASP A 25 16.39 -49.22 57.18
N PRO A 26 15.49 -50.12 56.76
CA PRO A 26 14.63 -49.89 55.60
C PRO A 26 13.67 -48.70 55.73
N GLU A 27 13.29 -48.30 56.94
CA GLU A 27 12.40 -47.13 57.16
C GLU A 27 13.19 -45.83 56.95
N LEU A 28 14.42 -45.76 57.45
CA LEU A 28 15.38 -44.67 57.16
C LEU A 28 15.72 -44.60 55.65
N ALA A 29 15.84 -45.75 54.98
CA ALA A 29 16.21 -45.83 53.57
C ALA A 29 15.07 -45.52 52.59
N GLY A 30 13.80 -45.71 52.98
CA GLY A 30 12.63 -45.47 52.13
C GLY A 30 12.61 -44.06 51.51
N PRO A 31 12.63 -42.98 52.31
CA PRO A 31 12.66 -41.60 51.82
C PRO A 31 13.88 -41.30 50.93
N TRP A 32 15.05 -41.86 51.24
CA TRP A 32 16.26 -41.70 50.42
C TRP A 32 16.08 -42.27 49.01
N HIS A 33 15.55 -43.48 48.89
CA HIS A 33 15.28 -44.10 47.60
C HIS A 33 14.13 -43.44 46.84
N GLN A 34 13.12 -42.90 47.55
CA GLN A 34 12.02 -42.16 46.94
C GLN A 34 12.51 -40.84 46.33
N LEU A 35 13.29 -40.04 47.07
CA LEU A 35 13.91 -38.82 46.56
C LEU A 35 14.86 -39.10 45.39
N PHE A 36 15.68 -40.17 45.47
CA PHE A 36 16.60 -40.52 44.37
C PHE A 36 15.85 -40.89 43.08
N LYS A 37 14.68 -41.56 43.18
CA LYS A 37 13.83 -41.89 42.03
C LYS A 37 13.19 -40.65 41.37
N GLN A 38 12.82 -39.63 42.14
CA GLN A 38 12.18 -38.40 41.64
C GLN A 38 13.10 -37.52 40.77
N VAL A 39 14.39 -37.83 40.72
CA VAL A 39 15.46 -36.96 40.20
C VAL A 39 16.05 -37.48 38.88
N GLN A 40 15.54 -38.62 38.40
CA GLN A 40 16.11 -39.36 37.28
C GLN A 40 15.50 -38.98 35.92
N SER A 41 15.59 -37.70 35.55
CA SER A 41 15.23 -37.20 34.22
C SER A 41 16.49 -36.99 33.37
N PRO A 42 16.65 -37.68 32.21
CA PRO A 42 17.76 -37.44 31.30
C PRO A 42 17.86 -35.99 30.79
N ARG A 43 16.72 -35.30 30.67
CA ARG A 43 16.58 -33.95 30.08
C ARG A 43 17.30 -32.83 30.83
N HIS A 44 17.69 -33.06 32.08
CA HIS A 44 18.37 -32.06 32.91
C HIS A 44 19.86 -32.34 33.12
N ILE A 45 20.41 -33.42 32.56
CA ILE A 45 21.80 -33.81 32.81
C ILE A 45 22.77 -32.74 32.32
N LEU A 46 22.64 -32.27 31.08
CA LEU A 46 23.58 -31.29 30.55
C LEU A 46 23.45 -29.94 31.27
N SER A 47 22.24 -29.48 31.61
CA SER A 47 22.04 -28.25 32.38
C SER A 47 22.64 -28.32 33.79
N GLU A 48 22.49 -29.45 34.48
CA GLU A 48 23.08 -29.65 35.82
C GLU A 48 24.61 -29.79 35.76
N LEU A 49 25.15 -30.48 34.74
CA LEU A 49 26.60 -30.61 34.57
C LEU A 49 27.26 -29.28 34.15
N LEU A 50 26.62 -28.48 33.30
CA LEU A 50 27.07 -27.12 32.99
C LEU A 50 27.06 -26.21 34.22
N GLN A 51 26.01 -26.26 35.05
CA GLN A 51 26.01 -25.52 36.32
C GLN A 51 27.15 -25.97 37.26
N ASN A 52 27.46 -27.27 37.31
CA ASN A 52 28.61 -27.76 38.09
C ASN A 52 29.96 -27.30 37.52
N ALA A 53 30.07 -27.17 36.19
CA ALA A 53 31.26 -26.64 35.54
C ALA A 53 31.40 -25.12 35.75
N ASP A 54 30.31 -24.36 35.68
CA ASP A 54 30.29 -22.90 35.86
C ASP A 54 30.59 -22.48 37.30
N ASP A 55 30.03 -23.18 38.30
CA ASP A 55 30.41 -23.04 39.71
C ASP A 55 31.88 -23.40 39.99
N ALA A 56 32.49 -24.25 39.15
CA ALA A 56 33.91 -24.59 39.18
C ALA A 56 34.78 -23.66 38.31
N GLY A 57 34.25 -22.50 37.86
CA GLY A 57 35.00 -21.51 37.10
C GLY A 57 35.37 -21.91 35.67
N ALA A 58 34.72 -22.93 35.09
CA ALA A 58 34.97 -23.33 33.71
C ALA A 58 34.57 -22.22 32.72
N THR A 59 35.38 -22.02 31.69
CA THR A 59 35.06 -21.14 30.56
C THR A 59 34.66 -21.93 29.30
N GLU A 60 35.12 -23.18 29.19
CA GLU A 60 34.82 -24.10 28.09
C GLU A 60 34.26 -25.43 28.61
N ALA A 61 33.21 -25.92 27.93
CA ALA A 61 32.62 -27.24 28.14
C ALA A 61 32.45 -28.02 26.82
N HIS A 62 32.32 -29.34 26.91
CA HIS A 62 32.17 -30.23 25.75
C HIS A 62 31.29 -31.43 26.13
N ALA A 63 30.17 -31.61 25.43
CA ALA A 63 29.24 -32.72 25.61
C ALA A 63 29.16 -33.55 24.32
N ARG A 64 29.18 -34.89 24.44
CA ARG A 64 29.03 -35.80 23.29
C ARG A 64 28.49 -37.16 23.70
N ILE A 65 28.05 -37.92 22.70
CA ILE A 65 27.86 -39.36 22.80
C ILE A 65 29.05 -40.04 22.10
N ASP A 66 29.75 -40.91 22.82
CA ASP A 66 30.96 -41.64 22.41
C ASP A 66 30.67 -43.15 22.46
N GLY A 67 30.41 -43.75 21.30
CA GLY A 67 29.87 -45.10 21.21
C GLY A 67 28.50 -45.18 21.87
N ASP A 68 28.39 -45.93 22.97
CA ASP A 68 27.20 -46.03 23.83
C ASP A 68 27.40 -45.38 25.21
N ALA A 69 28.33 -44.43 25.34
CA ALA A 69 28.53 -43.64 26.54
C ALA A 69 28.24 -42.15 26.31
N PHE A 70 27.61 -41.50 27.29
CA PHE A 70 27.58 -40.05 27.37
C PHE A 70 28.88 -39.55 28.02
N VAL A 71 29.48 -38.51 27.45
CA VAL A 71 30.71 -37.89 27.96
C VAL A 71 30.55 -36.37 28.04
N PHE A 72 30.85 -35.82 29.21
CA PHE A 72 30.90 -34.39 29.48
C PHE A 72 32.28 -33.99 30.01
N GLU A 73 32.89 -32.98 29.43
CA GLU A 73 34.23 -32.47 29.76
C GLU A 73 34.17 -30.96 30.02
N HIS A 74 34.93 -30.45 30.99
CA HIS A 74 35.08 -29.00 31.22
C HIS A 74 36.45 -28.62 31.76
N ASN A 75 36.86 -27.36 31.55
CA ASN A 75 38.17 -26.81 31.93
C ASN A 75 38.21 -26.12 33.31
N GLY A 76 37.22 -26.40 34.18
CA GLY A 76 37.12 -25.79 35.52
C GLY A 76 38.11 -26.36 36.55
N GLU A 77 38.08 -25.79 37.75
CA GLU A 77 38.93 -26.19 38.88
C GLU A 77 38.74 -27.65 39.31
N ASP A 78 39.79 -28.21 39.93
CA ASP A 78 39.78 -29.58 40.48
C ASP A 78 39.09 -29.64 41.86
N PHE A 79 38.69 -30.84 42.27
CA PHE A 79 37.94 -31.08 43.49
C PHE A 79 38.78 -30.88 44.75
N THR A 80 38.34 -29.95 45.60
CA THR A 80 38.74 -29.87 47.01
C THR A 80 38.15 -31.03 47.82
N GLU A 81 38.65 -31.28 49.05
CA GLU A 81 37.99 -32.26 49.95
C GLU A 81 36.53 -31.88 50.18
N GLU A 82 36.19 -30.59 50.31
CA GLU A 82 34.82 -30.14 50.55
C GLU A 82 33.92 -30.41 49.33
N HIS A 83 34.39 -30.12 48.12
CA HIS A 83 33.63 -30.38 46.89
C HIS A 83 33.38 -31.88 46.72
N PHE A 84 34.40 -32.72 46.96
CA PHE A 84 34.27 -34.18 46.87
C PHE A 84 33.39 -34.74 48.00
N ALA A 85 33.52 -34.24 49.23
CA ALA A 85 32.67 -34.61 50.35
C ALA A 85 31.20 -34.19 50.14
N SER A 86 30.93 -33.11 49.41
CA SER A 86 29.57 -32.71 49.02
C SER A 86 29.02 -33.61 47.89
N LEU A 87 29.84 -33.99 46.91
CA LEU A 87 29.48 -34.95 45.85
C LEU A 87 29.11 -36.34 46.42
N CYS A 88 29.77 -36.71 47.53
CA CYS A 88 29.53 -37.93 48.30
C CYS A 88 28.41 -37.80 49.36
N ARG A 89 27.59 -36.73 49.32
CA ARG A 89 26.36 -36.57 50.11
C ARG A 89 25.12 -36.60 49.22
N PHE A 90 23.96 -36.63 49.86
CA PHE A 90 22.65 -36.56 49.21
C PHE A 90 21.80 -35.51 49.95
N GLY A 91 21.04 -34.71 49.20
CA GLY A 91 20.18 -33.66 49.77
C GLY A 91 20.91 -32.50 50.48
N TYR A 92 22.20 -32.29 50.23
CA TYR A 92 22.99 -31.21 50.85
C TYR A 92 23.95 -30.58 49.84
N SER A 93 24.03 -29.24 49.81
CA SER A 93 24.90 -28.50 48.89
C SER A 93 25.20 -27.10 49.43
N ASN A 94 26.46 -26.70 49.37
CA ASN A 94 26.93 -25.41 49.88
C ASN A 94 26.82 -24.27 48.84
N LYS A 95 26.21 -24.54 47.66
CA LYS A 95 26.10 -23.60 46.53
C LYS A 95 25.22 -22.38 46.87
N ARG A 96 25.73 -21.18 46.58
CA ARG A 96 25.11 -19.90 46.94
C ARG A 96 24.11 -19.32 45.94
N ALA A 97 24.06 -19.81 44.70
CA ALA A 97 23.12 -19.33 43.67
C ALA A 97 21.89 -20.25 43.51
N LEU A 98 20.77 -19.70 43.02
CA LEU A 98 19.64 -20.46 42.46
C LEU A 98 19.54 -20.18 40.96
N HIS A 99 19.93 -21.14 40.12
CA HIS A 99 19.60 -21.12 38.69
C HIS A 99 18.32 -21.92 38.38
N THR A 100 17.84 -22.74 39.33
CA THR A 100 16.61 -23.54 39.24
C THR A 100 15.88 -23.60 40.60
N ILE A 101 14.54 -23.60 40.59
CA ILE A 101 13.76 -24.09 41.74
C ILE A 101 13.64 -25.63 41.63
N GLY A 102 14.64 -26.31 42.18
CA GLY A 102 14.73 -27.76 42.24
C GLY A 102 15.67 -28.25 43.34
N PHE A 103 15.64 -29.55 43.65
CA PHE A 103 16.41 -30.16 44.73
C PHE A 103 17.93 -29.86 44.65
N ARG A 104 18.50 -29.29 45.72
CA ARG A 104 19.94 -28.97 45.78
C ARG A 104 20.80 -30.19 46.09
N GLY A 105 22.00 -30.24 45.51
CA GLY A 105 23.05 -31.22 45.84
C GLY A 105 22.93 -32.57 45.12
N ILE A 106 22.05 -32.68 44.13
CA ILE A 106 21.77 -33.94 43.44
C ILE A 106 21.79 -33.86 41.91
N GLY A 107 22.21 -32.72 41.34
CA GLY A 107 22.42 -32.55 39.89
C GLY A 107 23.31 -33.62 39.27
N PHE A 108 24.48 -33.89 39.88
CA PHE A 108 25.34 -35.01 39.47
C PHE A 108 24.63 -36.38 39.59
N LYS A 109 23.63 -36.54 40.46
CA LYS A 109 22.88 -37.80 40.61
C LYS A 109 21.82 -38.00 39.52
N SER A 110 21.47 -36.97 38.74
CA SER A 110 20.61 -37.12 37.55
C SER A 110 21.26 -37.98 36.46
N THR A 111 22.61 -38.03 36.41
CA THR A 111 23.38 -38.86 35.47
C THR A 111 23.02 -40.34 35.54
N PHE A 112 22.65 -40.86 36.71
CA PHE A 112 22.16 -42.23 36.91
C PHE A 112 20.85 -42.53 36.19
N SER A 113 20.16 -41.54 35.60
CA SER A 113 19.05 -41.82 34.70
C SER A 113 19.49 -42.48 33.39
N LEU A 114 20.76 -42.32 32.97
CA LEU A 114 21.31 -42.95 31.76
C LEU A 114 21.81 -44.38 32.01
N GLY A 115 22.41 -44.62 33.17
CA GLY A 115 22.93 -45.94 33.49
C GLY A 115 23.35 -46.17 34.93
N ASP A 116 23.78 -47.40 35.18
CA ASP A 116 24.00 -47.91 36.54
C ASP A 116 25.35 -47.49 37.14
N LYS A 117 26.28 -46.96 36.32
CA LYS A 117 27.63 -46.59 36.72
C LYS A 117 28.00 -45.21 36.17
N VAL A 118 28.51 -44.35 37.04
CA VAL A 118 28.97 -43.00 36.68
C VAL A 118 30.44 -42.86 37.06
N GLU A 119 31.28 -42.48 36.09
CA GLU A 119 32.72 -42.29 36.25
C GLU A 119 33.07 -40.80 36.24
N LEU A 120 34.00 -40.41 37.12
CA LEU A 120 34.51 -39.05 37.27
C LEU A 120 36.05 -39.09 37.27
N TYR A 121 36.64 -38.41 36.28
CA TYR A 121 38.08 -38.25 36.12
C TYR A 121 38.44 -36.77 36.22
N THR A 122 39.47 -36.44 36.99
CA THR A 122 39.94 -35.06 37.20
C THR A 122 41.48 -35.04 37.26
N PRO A 123 42.13 -33.87 37.39
CA PRO A 123 43.57 -33.80 37.59
C PRO A 123 44.08 -34.57 38.82
N THR A 124 43.27 -34.80 39.86
CA THR A 124 43.66 -35.61 41.04
C THR A 124 42.79 -36.85 41.31
N LEU A 125 41.51 -36.86 40.92
CA LEU A 125 40.57 -37.97 41.15
C LEU A 125 40.42 -38.89 39.93
N SER A 126 40.19 -40.18 40.21
CA SER A 126 39.82 -41.20 39.23
C SER A 126 38.87 -42.15 39.94
N VAL A 127 37.57 -41.85 39.90
CA VAL A 127 36.57 -42.43 40.80
C VAL A 127 35.30 -42.83 40.06
N GLY A 128 34.58 -43.82 40.59
CA GLY A 128 33.28 -44.22 40.11
C GLY A 128 32.25 -44.29 41.22
N PHE A 129 30.98 -44.28 40.84
CA PHE A 129 29.83 -44.46 41.71
C PHE A 129 28.83 -45.42 41.05
N ASP A 130 28.35 -46.41 41.80
CA ASP A 130 27.31 -47.34 41.36
C ASP A 130 25.92 -46.86 41.81
N ARG A 131 24.90 -47.11 41.00
CA ARG A 131 23.50 -46.71 41.24
C ARG A 131 22.95 -47.23 42.57
N THR A 132 23.36 -48.42 42.98
CA THR A 132 22.96 -49.06 44.24
C THR A 132 23.46 -48.31 45.47
N ARG A 133 24.64 -47.67 45.37
CA ARG A 133 25.24 -46.84 46.43
C ARG A 133 25.72 -45.50 45.87
N PHE A 134 24.79 -44.74 45.28
CA PHE A 134 25.06 -43.55 44.46
C PHE A 134 25.82 -42.38 45.15
N THR A 135 26.22 -42.51 46.41
CA THR A 135 27.08 -41.57 47.17
C THR A 135 28.35 -42.20 47.77
N GLU A 136 28.55 -43.52 47.66
CA GLU A 136 29.83 -44.16 47.98
C GLU A 136 30.74 -44.17 46.74
N PRO A 137 31.92 -43.52 46.79
CA PRO A 137 32.87 -43.57 45.69
C PRO A 137 33.76 -44.82 45.77
N PHE A 138 34.02 -45.48 44.65
CA PHE A 138 35.14 -46.40 44.49
C PHE A 138 36.25 -45.78 43.63
N TRP A 139 37.48 -46.29 43.75
CA TRP A 139 38.62 -45.81 42.96
C TRP A 139 38.73 -46.58 41.64
N ILE A 140 39.11 -45.90 40.56
CA ILE A 140 39.29 -46.48 39.22
C ILE A 140 40.77 -46.44 38.84
N ASP A 141 41.40 -47.60 38.68
CA ASP A 141 42.81 -47.75 38.28
C ASP A 141 43.05 -47.59 36.76
N GLN A 142 42.53 -46.50 36.19
CA GLN A 142 42.82 -46.09 34.81
C GLN A 142 43.96 -45.05 34.73
N LYS A 143 44.46 -44.81 33.50
CA LYS A 143 45.38 -43.70 33.23
C LYS A 143 44.60 -42.39 33.25
N LYS A 144 45.21 -41.31 33.75
CA LYS A 144 44.63 -39.96 33.67
C LYS A 144 44.23 -39.63 32.23
N VAL A 145 43.09 -38.96 32.08
CA VAL A 145 42.77 -38.17 30.88
C VAL A 145 43.93 -37.19 30.64
N ALA A 146 44.38 -37.06 29.38
CA ALA A 146 45.56 -36.25 29.05
C ALA A 146 45.32 -34.73 29.20
N ASN A 147 44.05 -34.32 29.11
CA ASN A 147 43.61 -32.94 29.25
C ASN A 147 43.37 -32.63 30.74
N GLY A 148 43.98 -31.57 31.25
CA GLY A 148 43.98 -31.22 32.68
C GLY A 148 42.68 -30.63 33.24
N GLY A 149 41.52 -31.06 32.74
CA GLY A 149 40.19 -30.67 33.22
C GLY A 149 39.44 -31.84 33.85
N THR A 150 38.15 -31.66 34.05
CA THR A 150 37.24 -32.67 34.63
C THR A 150 36.42 -33.34 33.53
N THR A 151 36.24 -34.67 33.63
CA THR A 151 35.46 -35.52 32.72
C THR A 151 34.48 -36.37 33.50
N VAL A 152 33.20 -36.33 33.12
CA VAL A 152 32.15 -37.25 33.58
C VAL A 152 31.79 -38.19 32.43
N ARG A 153 31.81 -39.51 32.67
CA ARG A 153 31.40 -40.54 31.70
C ARG A 153 30.30 -41.41 32.31
N VAL A 154 29.29 -41.72 31.50
CA VAL A 154 28.17 -42.60 31.89
C VAL A 154 27.88 -43.55 30.73
N GLU A 155 27.84 -44.85 30.99
CA GLU A 155 27.37 -45.83 30.01
C GLU A 155 25.84 -45.75 29.89
N ILE A 156 25.33 -45.66 28.66
CA ILE A 156 23.90 -45.49 28.39
C ILE A 156 23.29 -46.88 28.24
N LEU A 157 22.37 -47.26 29.14
CA LEU A 157 21.85 -48.63 29.22
C LEU A 157 21.08 -49.11 27.99
N ASP A 158 20.45 -48.21 27.23
CA ASP A 158 19.58 -48.56 26.11
C ASP A 158 19.45 -47.45 25.06
N ARG A 159 18.89 -47.82 23.90
CA ARG A 159 18.70 -46.94 22.75
C ARG A 159 17.69 -45.81 23.01
N HIS A 160 16.67 -45.99 23.85
CA HIS A 160 15.68 -44.96 24.12
C HIS A 160 16.29 -43.81 24.94
N ARG A 161 17.06 -44.15 25.97
CA ARG A 161 17.88 -43.19 26.73
C ARG A 161 18.87 -42.47 25.83
N LYS A 162 19.52 -43.20 24.91
CA LYS A 162 20.46 -42.62 23.93
C LYS A 162 19.78 -41.57 23.05
N THR A 163 18.56 -41.85 22.56
CA THR A 163 17.75 -40.91 21.79
C THR A 163 17.29 -39.70 22.63
N GLU A 164 16.90 -39.89 23.90
CA GLU A 164 16.51 -38.74 24.75
C GLU A 164 17.70 -37.83 25.09
N VAL A 165 18.89 -38.40 25.32
CA VAL A 165 20.14 -37.61 25.47
C VAL A 165 20.47 -36.89 24.17
N GLN A 166 20.39 -37.55 23.02
CA GLN A 166 20.68 -36.91 21.73
C GLN A 166 19.74 -35.73 21.48
N LYS A 167 18.43 -35.90 21.70
CA LYS A 167 17.48 -34.78 21.61
C LYS A 167 17.85 -33.66 22.59
N ASN A 168 18.21 -33.98 23.84
CA ASN A 168 18.62 -32.97 24.81
C ASN A 168 19.86 -32.19 24.35
N LEU A 169 20.82 -32.84 23.68
CA LEU A 169 21.97 -32.16 23.07
C LEU A 169 21.56 -31.24 21.92
N GLU A 170 20.72 -31.72 20.99
CA GLU A 170 20.21 -30.92 19.87
C GLU A 170 19.40 -29.70 20.33
N ASP A 171 18.64 -29.81 21.43
CA ASP A 171 17.84 -28.73 21.98
C ASP A 171 18.70 -27.60 22.58
N TRP A 172 19.97 -27.87 22.97
CA TRP A 172 20.95 -26.83 23.30
C TRP A 172 21.50 -26.12 22.07
N THR A 173 21.80 -26.83 20.97
CA THR A 173 22.22 -26.20 19.70
C THR A 173 21.15 -25.26 19.17
N LYS A 174 19.87 -25.65 19.26
CA LYS A 174 18.71 -24.83 18.87
C LYS A 174 18.50 -23.59 19.76
N SER A 175 19.16 -23.49 20.91
CA SER A 175 18.97 -22.37 21.85
C SER A 175 20.32 -21.85 22.40
N PRO A 176 21.15 -21.22 21.56
CA PRO A 176 22.47 -20.71 21.98
C PRO A 176 22.38 -19.63 23.07
N VAL A 177 21.24 -18.94 23.17
CA VAL A 177 20.92 -17.94 24.21
C VAL A 177 21.07 -18.51 25.63
N SER A 178 20.77 -19.80 25.83
CA SER A 178 20.93 -20.47 27.13
C SER A 178 22.35 -20.40 27.71
N LEU A 179 23.39 -20.15 26.88
CA LEU A 179 24.75 -20.01 27.37
C LEU A 179 25.02 -18.66 28.08
N LEU A 180 24.17 -17.64 27.85
CA LEU A 180 24.33 -16.29 28.41
C LEU A 180 24.04 -16.23 29.93
N PHE A 181 23.21 -17.16 30.43
CA PHE A 181 22.79 -17.23 31.83
C PHE A 181 23.84 -17.87 32.77
N PHE A 182 24.92 -18.42 32.21
CA PHE A 182 26.10 -18.84 32.96
C PHE A 182 27.03 -17.65 33.26
N LYS A 183 27.87 -17.77 34.29
CA LYS A 183 28.76 -16.69 34.75
C LYS A 183 30.09 -16.70 34.01
N ASN A 184 30.67 -17.89 33.86
CA ASN A 184 32.02 -18.14 33.37
C ASN A 184 32.01 -18.86 32.02
N ILE A 185 31.11 -19.84 31.82
CA ILE A 185 31.06 -20.60 30.57
C ILE A 185 30.56 -19.70 29.43
N ARG A 186 31.39 -19.56 28.39
CA ARG A 186 31.06 -18.81 27.17
C ARG A 186 31.26 -19.62 25.88
N LYS A 187 31.72 -20.85 26.01
CA LYS A 187 32.00 -21.75 24.88
C LYS A 187 31.60 -23.18 25.23
N ILE A 188 30.72 -23.77 24.44
CA ILE A 188 30.31 -25.16 24.57
C ILE A 188 30.39 -25.86 23.21
N ARG A 189 30.99 -27.06 23.19
CA ARG A 189 30.93 -27.96 22.04
C ARG A 189 29.91 -29.06 22.28
N ILE A 190 29.05 -29.33 21.30
CA ILE A 190 28.02 -30.37 21.35
C ILE A 190 28.23 -31.27 20.13
N GLY A 191 28.78 -32.47 20.35
CA GLY A 191 29.26 -33.31 19.25
C GLY A 191 30.34 -32.58 18.43
N GLU A 192 30.03 -32.23 17.19
CA GLU A 192 30.91 -31.46 16.30
C GLU A 192 30.60 -29.95 16.33
N GLU A 193 29.41 -29.54 16.80
CA GLU A 193 28.92 -28.16 16.79
C GLU A 193 29.55 -27.34 17.91
N LEU A 194 29.81 -26.04 17.66
CA LEU A 194 30.46 -25.14 18.60
C LEU A 194 29.63 -23.87 18.81
N ILE A 195 29.06 -23.70 20.01
CA ILE A 195 28.42 -22.46 20.42
C ILE A 195 29.48 -21.64 21.17
N HIS A 196 29.79 -20.44 20.68
CA HIS A 196 30.78 -19.55 21.27
C HIS A 196 30.25 -18.12 21.31
N TRP A 197 30.14 -17.56 22.52
CA TRP A 197 29.69 -16.18 22.77
C TRP A 197 30.85 -15.32 23.23
N VAL A 198 30.97 -14.10 22.69
CA VAL A 198 31.99 -13.13 23.08
C VAL A 198 31.36 -11.88 23.70
N SER A 199 32.06 -11.29 24.66
CA SER A 199 31.66 -10.01 25.26
C SER A 199 32.10 -8.85 24.38
N CYS A 200 31.16 -8.00 23.97
CA CYS A 200 31.41 -6.79 23.19
C CYS A 200 31.67 -5.55 24.06
N GLY A 201 31.37 -5.61 25.37
CA GLY A 201 31.64 -4.53 26.32
C GLY A 201 30.64 -4.48 27.46
N GLU A 202 30.80 -3.49 28.35
CA GLU A 202 29.74 -3.12 29.31
C GLU A 202 28.52 -2.58 28.56
N GLY A 203 27.33 -2.81 29.11
CA GLY A 203 26.09 -2.29 28.55
C GLY A 203 25.79 -0.84 28.96
N PRO A 204 24.67 -0.29 28.50
CA PRO A 204 24.29 1.11 28.75
C PRO A 204 23.82 1.37 30.19
N VAL A 205 23.56 0.33 30.98
CA VAL A 205 23.16 0.44 32.40
C VAL A 205 23.99 -0.47 33.30
N LYS A 206 24.06 -0.13 34.59
CA LYS A 206 24.73 -0.96 35.61
C LYS A 206 24.15 -2.39 35.59
N GLY A 207 25.01 -3.40 35.61
CA GLY A 207 24.59 -4.81 35.60
C GLY A 207 24.22 -5.37 34.22
N SER A 208 24.41 -4.59 33.14
CA SER A 208 24.20 -5.02 31.75
C SER A 208 25.50 -5.17 30.96
N GLN A 209 25.47 -6.02 29.93
CA GLN A 209 26.63 -6.43 29.12
C GLN A 209 26.22 -6.71 27.68
N TRP A 210 26.95 -6.18 26.70
CA TRP A 210 26.76 -6.52 25.29
C TRP A 210 27.47 -7.83 24.95
N LEU A 211 26.76 -8.76 24.31
CA LEU A 211 27.27 -10.05 23.87
C LEU A 211 26.89 -10.31 22.40
N ALA A 212 27.77 -11.01 21.68
CA ALA A 212 27.55 -11.44 20.29
C ALA A 212 28.03 -12.89 20.10
N GLN A 213 27.50 -13.59 19.10
CA GLN A 213 28.02 -14.90 18.71
C GLN A 213 29.36 -14.70 18.00
N HIS A 214 30.32 -15.61 18.20
CA HIS A 214 31.68 -15.46 17.65
C HIS A 214 31.70 -15.28 16.13
N ASP A 215 30.76 -15.94 15.46
CA ASP A 215 30.67 -16.04 14.01
C ASP A 215 29.76 -14.93 13.41
N ASN A 216 29.06 -14.15 14.26
CA ASN A 216 28.31 -12.95 13.90
C ASN A 216 28.50 -11.86 14.97
N LEU A 217 29.52 -11.01 14.78
CA LEU A 217 29.91 -9.96 15.74
C LEU A 217 29.14 -8.66 15.60
N ASP A 218 28.39 -8.49 14.51
CA ASP A 218 27.60 -7.27 14.26
C ASP A 218 26.23 -7.33 14.96
N GLU A 219 25.64 -8.53 15.05
CA GLU A 219 24.43 -8.81 15.81
C GLU A 219 24.73 -8.90 17.32
N LYS A 220 24.28 -7.90 18.08
CA LYS A 220 24.59 -7.74 19.50
C LYS A 220 23.34 -7.74 20.35
N PHE A 221 23.38 -8.53 21.41
CA PHE A 221 22.30 -8.76 22.34
C PHE A 221 22.67 -8.16 23.70
N LEU A 222 21.71 -7.50 24.35
CA LEU A 222 21.95 -6.88 25.67
C LEU A 222 21.45 -7.80 26.78
N LEU A 223 22.38 -8.43 27.49
CA LEU A 223 22.10 -9.17 28.71
C LEU A 223 22.09 -8.19 29.90
N ALA A 224 20.97 -8.04 30.58
CA ALA A 224 20.85 -7.29 31.83
C ALA A 224 20.51 -8.22 32.99
N ARG A 225 21.06 -7.94 34.19
CA ARG A 225 20.79 -8.73 35.41
C ARG A 225 20.25 -7.83 36.53
N SER A 226 19.27 -8.30 37.27
CA SER A 226 18.75 -7.59 38.45
C SER A 226 19.78 -7.53 39.58
N GLU A 227 19.59 -6.63 40.53
CA GLU A 227 20.19 -6.82 41.86
C GLU A 227 19.55 -8.06 42.54
N PRO A 228 20.27 -8.76 43.45
CA PRO A 228 19.71 -9.89 44.19
C PRO A 228 18.67 -9.44 45.23
N GLU A 229 17.52 -10.11 45.29
CA GLU A 229 16.41 -9.77 46.21
C GLU A 229 15.85 -11.02 46.89
N ASP A 230 15.49 -10.93 48.17
CA ASP A 230 14.94 -12.06 48.93
C ASP A 230 13.54 -12.45 48.44
N PHE A 231 13.28 -13.76 48.38
CA PHE A 231 11.95 -14.27 47.99
C PHE A 231 10.88 -13.87 49.01
N PRO A 232 9.68 -13.42 48.58
CA PRO A 232 8.58 -13.11 49.48
C PRO A 232 8.08 -14.35 50.24
N ALA A 233 7.47 -14.14 51.40
CA ALA A 233 7.09 -15.21 52.32
C ALA A 233 6.19 -16.31 51.69
N GLU A 234 5.28 -15.93 50.78
CA GLU A 234 4.44 -16.88 50.04
C GLU A 234 5.22 -17.71 49.00
N ALA A 235 6.17 -17.10 48.29
CA ALA A 235 7.08 -17.81 47.41
C ALA A 235 7.97 -18.78 48.20
N LEU A 236 8.48 -18.36 49.36
CA LEU A 236 9.24 -19.25 50.26
C LEU A 236 8.43 -20.46 50.74
N VAL A 237 7.11 -20.33 50.92
CA VAL A 237 6.22 -21.46 51.25
C VAL A 237 6.07 -22.40 50.06
N GLU A 238 5.80 -21.87 48.86
CA GLU A 238 5.70 -22.69 47.63
C GLU A 238 7.02 -23.41 47.33
N ILE A 239 8.16 -22.71 47.38
CA ILE A 239 9.50 -23.25 47.15
C ILE A 239 9.84 -24.38 48.13
N ARG A 240 9.43 -24.28 49.41
CA ARG A 240 9.63 -25.34 50.41
C ARG A 240 8.78 -26.59 50.11
N GLN A 241 7.55 -26.40 49.65
CA GLN A 241 6.65 -27.49 49.23
C GLN A 241 7.22 -28.23 48.01
N GLU A 242 7.60 -27.52 46.94
CA GLU A 242 8.16 -28.13 45.71
C GLU A 242 9.48 -28.87 45.95
N ARG A 243 10.28 -28.40 46.91
CA ARG A 243 11.55 -29.04 47.30
C ARG A 243 11.39 -30.17 48.33
N LEU A 244 10.17 -30.50 48.74
CA LEU A 244 9.82 -31.49 49.77
C LEU A 244 10.62 -31.31 51.09
N LEU A 245 10.85 -30.06 51.49
CA LEU A 245 11.61 -29.76 52.71
C LEU A 245 10.70 -29.91 53.94
N SER A 246 11.17 -30.64 54.96
CA SER A 246 10.47 -30.71 56.24
C SER A 246 10.57 -29.36 56.98
N THR A 247 9.53 -29.02 57.74
CA THR A 247 9.39 -27.71 58.40
C THR A 247 10.49 -27.40 59.43
N GLU A 248 11.22 -28.41 59.86
CA GLU A 248 12.36 -28.31 60.80
C GLU A 248 13.69 -27.99 60.10
N GLN A 249 13.74 -28.03 58.75
CA GLN A 249 14.91 -27.63 57.97
C GLN A 249 14.85 -26.13 57.65
N GLU A 250 15.31 -25.31 58.61
CA GLU A 250 15.60 -23.88 58.39
C GLU A 250 16.81 -23.71 57.46
N MET A 251 16.61 -23.98 56.16
CA MET A 251 17.47 -23.47 55.12
C MET A 251 17.06 -22.03 54.77
N GLU A 252 17.99 -21.12 55.02
CA GLU A 252 17.98 -19.77 54.48
C GLU A 252 18.13 -19.85 52.95
N PHE A 253 17.19 -19.26 52.22
CA PHE A 253 17.25 -19.18 50.76
C PHE A 253 18.01 -17.89 50.40
N PRO A 254 19.11 -17.97 49.64
CA PRO A 254 19.85 -16.77 49.26
C PRO A 254 19.04 -15.92 48.27
N PRO A 255 19.26 -14.59 48.25
CA PRO A 255 18.61 -13.65 47.33
C PRO A 255 18.62 -14.11 45.86
N CYS A 256 17.52 -13.87 45.16
CA CYS A 256 17.33 -14.21 43.75
C CYS A 256 17.78 -13.06 42.84
N GLN A 257 18.68 -13.38 41.92
CA GLN A 257 18.90 -12.59 40.70
C GLN A 257 18.00 -13.16 39.59
N ILE A 258 17.61 -12.30 38.65
CA ILE A 258 17.01 -12.69 37.37
C ILE A 258 17.78 -12.01 36.23
N GLU A 259 17.64 -12.51 35.01
CA GLU A 259 18.26 -11.96 33.81
C GLU A 259 17.24 -11.75 32.68
N ILE A 260 17.44 -10.70 31.89
CA ILE A 260 16.76 -10.49 30.61
C ILE A 260 17.77 -10.35 29.48
N VAL A 261 17.40 -10.79 28.27
CA VAL A 261 18.20 -10.61 27.04
C VAL A 261 17.35 -9.85 26.03
N ILE A 262 17.71 -8.61 25.73
CA ILE A 262 17.02 -7.77 24.75
C ILE A 262 17.62 -8.04 23.36
N GLY A 263 16.74 -8.11 22.35
CA GLY A 263 17.10 -8.43 20.96
C GLY A 263 16.99 -9.90 20.57
N VAL A 264 16.40 -10.74 21.42
CA VAL A 264 16.02 -12.13 21.08
C VAL A 264 14.51 -12.32 21.20
N GLU A 265 13.98 -13.40 20.60
CA GLU A 265 12.59 -13.82 20.76
C GLU A 265 12.15 -13.87 22.24
N GLY A 266 10.96 -13.37 22.54
CA GLY A 266 10.34 -13.50 23.85
C GLY A 266 10.07 -14.96 24.21
N ARG A 267 10.85 -15.49 25.15
CA ARG A 267 10.67 -16.85 25.69
C ARG A 267 11.14 -16.88 27.14
N LEU A 268 10.46 -17.66 27.98
CA LEU A 268 10.88 -17.87 29.37
C LEU A 268 11.89 -19.02 29.46
N PHE A 269 12.97 -18.80 30.19
CA PHE A 269 14.07 -19.74 30.41
C PHE A 269 14.18 -20.12 31.89
N VAL A 270 14.52 -21.39 32.14
CA VAL A 270 15.02 -21.90 33.43
C VAL A 270 16.38 -22.54 33.14
N VAL A 271 17.35 -21.68 32.80
CA VAL A 271 18.58 -21.98 32.04
C VAL A 271 18.30 -22.45 30.61
N LEU A 272 17.51 -23.51 30.43
CA LEU A 272 17.00 -23.96 29.12
C LEU A 272 15.68 -23.26 28.76
N PRO A 273 15.34 -23.13 27.46
CA PRO A 273 14.04 -22.61 27.03
C PRO A 273 12.91 -23.49 27.58
N THR A 274 11.88 -22.85 28.13
CA THR A 274 10.58 -23.48 28.37
C THR A 274 9.70 -23.30 27.13
N GLY A 275 8.66 -24.10 26.99
CA GLY A 275 7.62 -23.92 25.97
C GLY A 275 6.67 -22.74 26.24
N VAL A 276 7.15 -21.67 26.89
CA VAL A 276 6.40 -20.43 27.16
C VAL A 276 7.02 -19.32 26.33
N GLU A 277 6.33 -18.99 25.23
CA GLU A 277 6.76 -18.05 24.20
C GLU A 277 5.88 -16.80 24.32
N THR A 278 6.51 -15.66 24.59
CA THR A 278 5.86 -14.42 24.99
C THR A 278 6.02 -13.36 23.91
N GLU A 279 5.05 -12.45 23.77
CA GLU A 279 5.11 -11.34 22.82
C GLU A 279 6.06 -10.19 23.28
N LEU A 280 6.99 -10.50 24.20
CA LEU A 280 7.98 -9.56 24.74
C LEU A 280 9.20 -9.44 23.80
N PRO A 281 9.83 -8.26 23.65
CA PRO A 281 11.04 -8.08 22.84
C PRO A 281 12.33 -8.53 23.54
N PHE A 282 12.20 -9.30 24.62
CA PHE A 282 13.31 -9.87 25.38
C PHE A 282 12.97 -11.24 25.96
N ALA A 283 13.96 -12.13 25.99
CA ALA A 283 13.89 -13.36 26.77
C ALA A 283 14.08 -13.08 28.26
N ILE A 284 13.47 -13.89 29.12
CA ILE A 284 13.60 -13.81 30.58
C ILE A 284 14.16 -15.13 31.10
N ASN A 285 15.29 -15.09 31.81
CA ASN A 285 15.75 -16.20 32.65
C ASN A 285 15.49 -15.90 34.12
N ALA A 286 14.80 -16.83 34.76
CA ALA A 286 14.58 -16.84 36.20
C ALA A 286 14.47 -18.30 36.66
N PRO A 287 14.65 -18.62 37.95
CA PRO A 287 14.58 -20.00 38.42
C PRO A 287 13.14 -20.52 38.54
N PHE A 288 12.26 -20.23 37.56
CA PHE A 288 10.81 -20.49 37.61
C PHE A 288 10.44 -21.91 38.05
N ILE A 289 9.33 -22.01 38.78
CA ILE A 289 8.72 -23.29 39.15
C ILE A 289 8.03 -23.87 37.91
N GLN A 290 8.59 -24.97 37.40
CA GLN A 290 8.08 -25.65 36.22
C GLN A 290 6.75 -26.38 36.50
N ASP A 291 5.98 -26.63 35.44
CA ASP A 291 4.80 -27.48 35.51
C ASP A 291 5.17 -28.97 35.74
N PRO A 292 4.21 -29.87 36.06
CA PRO A 292 4.49 -31.29 36.30
C PRO A 292 5.14 -32.03 35.11
N THR A 293 4.93 -31.58 33.87
CA THR A 293 5.59 -32.14 32.66
C THR A 293 7.00 -31.58 32.43
N ARG A 294 7.36 -30.51 33.16
CA ARG A 294 8.61 -29.74 33.05
C ARG A 294 8.87 -29.15 31.66
N PHE A 295 7.80 -28.81 30.96
CA PHE A 295 7.85 -28.19 29.65
C PHE A 295 7.51 -26.69 29.72
N LYS A 296 6.48 -26.31 30.48
CA LYS A 296 6.11 -24.91 30.75
C LYS A 296 6.38 -24.56 32.22
N ILE A 297 6.01 -23.35 32.63
CA ILE A 297 6.00 -22.94 34.05
C ILE A 297 4.62 -23.17 34.67
N LYS A 298 4.53 -23.27 36.00
CA LYS A 298 3.23 -23.17 36.69
C LYS A 298 2.61 -21.80 36.41
N SER A 299 1.30 -21.78 36.16
CA SER A 299 0.58 -20.52 35.91
C SER A 299 0.75 -19.51 37.04
N PRO A 300 1.10 -18.25 36.77
CA PRO A 300 1.23 -17.19 37.79
C PRO A 300 -0.12 -16.84 38.45
N SER A 301 -1.24 -17.31 37.93
CA SER A 301 -2.53 -17.25 38.64
C SER A 301 -2.58 -18.14 39.89
N VAL A 302 -1.76 -19.19 39.97
CA VAL A 302 -1.69 -20.13 41.12
C VAL A 302 -0.30 -20.25 41.76
N SER A 303 0.76 -19.79 41.09
CA SER A 303 2.13 -19.76 41.60
C SER A 303 2.55 -18.33 41.97
N PRO A 304 2.54 -17.94 43.26
CA PRO A 304 3.04 -16.64 43.70
C PRO A 304 4.53 -16.46 43.37
N THR A 305 5.31 -17.55 43.37
CA THR A 305 6.74 -17.48 43.01
C THR A 305 6.94 -17.05 41.57
N ASN A 306 6.23 -17.68 40.62
CA ASN A 306 6.37 -17.32 39.21
C ASN A 306 5.82 -15.93 38.91
N ARG A 307 4.75 -15.51 39.60
CA ARG A 307 4.22 -14.15 39.49
C ARG A 307 5.27 -13.11 39.91
N TRP A 308 5.86 -13.25 41.09
CA TRP A 308 6.92 -12.35 41.58
C TRP A 308 8.15 -12.33 40.64
N LEU A 309 8.56 -13.47 40.09
CA LEU A 309 9.66 -13.53 39.12
C LEU A 309 9.34 -12.80 37.80
N LEU A 310 8.10 -12.87 37.32
CA LEU A 310 7.63 -12.13 36.13
C LEU A 310 7.50 -10.63 36.41
N GLU A 311 6.90 -10.25 37.54
CA GLU A 311 6.81 -8.86 37.99
C GLU A 311 8.22 -8.23 38.06
N ARG A 312 9.19 -8.91 38.68
CA ARG A 312 10.60 -8.44 38.71
C ARG A 312 11.23 -8.32 37.33
N ALA A 313 10.85 -9.15 36.35
CA ALA A 313 11.37 -9.03 34.99
C ALA A 313 10.84 -7.77 34.28
N GLY A 314 9.56 -7.42 34.50
CA GLY A 314 8.99 -6.15 34.05
C GLY A 314 9.72 -4.95 34.68
N LYS A 315 9.98 -5.01 35.99
CA LYS A 315 10.75 -3.97 36.70
C LYS A 315 12.19 -3.85 36.18
N LEU A 316 12.89 -4.96 35.96
CA LEU A 316 14.24 -4.95 35.39
C LEU A 316 14.26 -4.35 33.98
N ALA A 317 13.30 -4.70 33.13
CA ALA A 317 13.18 -4.11 31.79
C ALA A 317 12.88 -2.60 31.87
N ALA A 318 11.99 -2.17 32.76
CA ALA A 318 11.70 -0.75 32.98
C ALA A 318 12.90 0.03 33.52
N ASP A 319 13.68 -0.54 34.44
CA ASP A 319 14.90 0.08 34.95
C ASP A 319 16.02 0.13 33.90
N VAL A 320 16.17 -0.91 33.07
CA VAL A 320 17.09 -0.88 31.91
C VAL A 320 16.67 0.22 30.95
N PHE A 321 15.39 0.30 30.60
CA PHE A 321 14.81 1.33 29.72
C PHE A 321 15.04 2.74 30.27
N LYS A 322 14.54 3.05 31.48
CA LYS A 322 14.66 4.36 32.14
C LYS A 322 16.12 4.82 32.23
N ASN A 323 17.00 3.99 32.78
CA ASN A 323 18.40 4.38 33.03
C ASN A 323 19.22 4.49 31.74
N TRP A 324 18.90 3.72 30.69
CA TRP A 324 19.55 3.84 29.38
C TRP A 324 19.12 5.13 28.68
N LEU A 325 17.82 5.39 28.59
CA LEU A 325 17.27 6.58 27.93
C LEU A 325 17.82 7.89 28.54
N GLN A 326 18.09 7.88 29.85
CA GLN A 326 18.61 9.02 30.61
C GLN A 326 20.15 9.19 30.55
N ARG A 327 20.92 8.37 29.82
CA ARG A 327 22.39 8.54 29.64
C ARG A 327 22.71 9.76 28.77
N PRO A 328 23.23 10.90 29.31
CA PRO A 328 23.51 12.10 28.52
C PRO A 328 24.83 12.01 27.74
N ASP A 329 25.64 10.98 28.00
CA ASP A 329 26.95 10.71 27.40
C ASP A 329 26.87 9.78 26.17
N LEU A 330 25.68 9.28 25.83
CA LEU A 330 25.42 8.46 24.65
C LEU A 330 24.73 9.27 23.54
N PRO A 331 25.00 8.99 22.25
CA PRO A 331 24.24 9.53 21.10
C PRO A 331 22.74 9.25 21.18
N LEU A 332 21.92 10.06 20.50
CA LEU A 332 20.45 9.88 20.47
C LEU A 332 20.06 8.50 19.94
N SER A 333 20.60 8.08 18.79
CA SER A 333 20.45 6.73 18.22
C SER A 333 20.98 5.59 19.09
N ASP A 334 21.88 5.84 20.04
CA ASP A 334 22.26 4.83 21.03
C ASP A 334 21.32 4.81 22.24
N ARG A 335 20.73 5.94 22.64
CA ARG A 335 19.72 6.03 23.70
C ARG A 335 18.37 5.48 23.24
N ALA A 336 17.99 5.74 21.99
CA ALA A 336 16.78 5.23 21.34
C ALA A 336 16.65 3.70 21.40
N LYS A 337 17.77 2.97 21.31
CA LYS A 337 17.79 1.50 21.43
C LYS A 337 17.25 0.99 22.77
N ALA A 338 17.09 1.85 23.78
CA ALA A 338 16.38 1.55 25.01
C ALA A 338 14.91 1.13 24.77
N TYR A 339 14.22 1.71 23.79
CA TYR A 339 12.82 1.36 23.50
C TYR A 339 12.66 -0.09 22.98
N ASN A 340 13.74 -0.74 22.54
CA ASN A 340 13.72 -2.19 22.22
C ASN A 340 13.48 -3.07 23.47
N ALA A 341 13.47 -2.50 24.69
CA ALA A 341 13.08 -3.17 25.92
C ALA A 341 11.59 -2.99 26.27
N MET A 342 10.80 -2.25 25.48
CA MET A 342 9.40 -1.92 25.79
C MET A 342 8.43 -3.01 25.30
N PRO A 343 7.62 -3.63 26.20
CA PRO A 343 6.58 -4.59 25.80
C PRO A 343 5.46 -3.98 24.95
N ASP A 344 4.86 -4.81 24.10
CA ASP A 344 3.54 -4.65 23.47
C ASP A 344 2.91 -6.04 23.32
N VAL A 345 2.03 -6.43 24.25
CA VAL A 345 1.41 -7.77 24.28
C VAL A 345 -0.13 -7.70 24.21
N ASP A 346 -0.74 -8.61 23.45
CA ASP A 346 -2.21 -8.61 23.32
C ASP A 346 -2.90 -9.19 24.56
N ARG A 347 -3.20 -8.31 25.54
CA ARG A 347 -3.94 -8.63 26.77
C ARG A 347 -5.31 -9.29 26.55
N LYS A 348 -5.84 -9.35 25.32
CA LYS A 348 -7.09 -10.07 25.00
C LYS A 348 -6.88 -11.59 24.90
N LYS A 349 -5.63 -12.06 24.69
CA LYS A 349 -5.27 -13.49 24.66
C LYS A 349 -5.20 -14.06 26.08
N THR A 350 -5.87 -15.19 26.31
CA THR A 350 -6.01 -15.82 27.64
C THR A 350 -5.11 -17.06 27.83
N SER A 351 -4.14 -17.29 26.94
CA SER A 351 -3.15 -18.36 27.10
C SER A 351 -2.24 -18.11 28.31
N LEU A 352 -1.62 -19.17 28.85
CA LEU A 352 -0.55 -19.05 29.86
C LEU A 352 0.56 -18.10 29.37
N ASP A 353 0.87 -18.20 28.09
CA ASP A 353 2.02 -17.55 27.48
C ASP A 353 1.76 -16.04 27.32
N SER A 354 0.54 -15.66 26.90
CA SER A 354 0.05 -14.27 26.99
C SER A 354 0.03 -13.77 28.45
N ALA A 355 -0.56 -14.53 29.38
CA ALA A 355 -0.67 -14.12 30.77
C ALA A 355 0.69 -13.89 31.45
N CYS A 356 1.75 -14.57 31.00
CA CYS A 356 3.12 -14.29 31.43
C CYS A 356 3.66 -12.97 30.85
N GLY A 357 3.37 -12.69 29.57
CA GLY A 357 3.68 -11.40 28.94
C GLY A 357 2.96 -10.23 29.61
N THR A 358 1.65 -10.34 29.83
CA THR A 358 0.82 -9.28 30.44
C THR A 358 1.31 -8.89 31.84
N LEU A 359 1.72 -9.84 32.67
CA LEU A 359 2.27 -9.53 34.01
C LEU A 359 3.62 -8.80 33.95
N VAL A 360 4.42 -9.06 32.91
CA VAL A 360 5.69 -8.35 32.67
C VAL A 360 5.40 -6.94 32.15
N GLU A 361 4.42 -6.78 31.25
CA GLU A 361 3.98 -5.47 30.74
C GLU A 361 3.35 -4.60 31.85
N GLU A 362 2.42 -5.12 32.63
CA GLU A 362 1.78 -4.39 33.74
C GLU A 362 2.80 -3.95 34.81
N ALA A 363 3.81 -4.78 35.10
CA ALA A 363 4.90 -4.43 36.00
C ALA A 363 5.92 -3.46 35.39
N PHE A 364 6.09 -3.46 34.05
CA PHE A 364 6.88 -2.47 33.32
C PHE A 364 6.18 -1.11 33.33
N GLU A 365 4.91 -1.05 32.92
CA GLU A 365 4.05 0.14 32.92
C GLU A 365 4.05 0.84 34.28
N ALA A 366 3.82 0.09 35.37
CA ALA A 366 3.77 0.62 36.72
C ALA A 366 5.08 1.31 37.16
N GLU A 367 6.22 0.88 36.63
CA GLU A 367 7.55 1.46 36.91
C GLU A 367 7.92 2.63 35.98
N ILE A 368 7.14 2.91 34.92
CA ILE A 368 7.37 4.01 33.96
C ILE A 368 6.25 5.07 33.92
N ALA A 369 5.11 4.84 34.58
CA ALA A 369 3.92 5.69 34.47
C ALA A 369 4.13 7.17 34.87
N GLU A 370 5.03 7.44 35.82
CA GLU A 370 5.42 8.80 36.26
C GLU A 370 6.86 9.16 35.84
N ALA A 371 7.43 8.44 34.86
CA ALA A 371 8.81 8.64 34.42
C ALA A 371 8.90 9.51 33.15
N ALA A 372 9.93 10.36 33.11
CA ALA A 372 10.30 11.08 31.89
C ALA A 372 10.93 10.10 30.88
N ILE A 373 10.13 9.64 29.92
CA ILE A 373 10.44 8.55 28.96
C ILE A 373 10.25 8.92 27.48
N ALA A 374 9.84 10.15 27.16
CA ALA A 374 9.85 10.65 25.79
C ALA A 374 11.19 11.35 25.52
N LEU A 375 12.07 10.71 24.74
CA LEU A 375 13.35 11.27 24.32
C LEU A 375 13.12 12.30 23.21
N THR A 376 13.52 13.55 23.43
CA THR A 376 13.35 14.67 22.49
C THR A 376 14.58 14.89 21.62
N GLU A 377 14.42 15.55 20.47
CA GLU A 377 15.54 15.87 19.55
C GLU A 377 16.61 16.77 20.20
N ASP A 378 16.23 17.65 21.13
CA ASP A 378 17.18 18.41 21.97
C ASP A 378 17.91 17.52 23.02
N GLY A 379 17.70 16.18 23.00
CA GLY A 379 18.35 15.19 23.85
C GLY A 379 17.84 15.08 25.28
N ASN A 380 16.72 15.73 25.60
CA ASN A 380 16.10 15.69 26.92
C ASN A 380 15.12 14.51 27.00
N CYS A 381 14.85 14.02 28.20
CA CYS A 381 13.70 13.13 28.44
C CYS A 381 12.61 13.94 29.12
N VAL A 382 11.37 13.88 28.61
CA VAL A 382 10.18 14.51 29.20
C VAL A 382 9.10 13.47 29.48
N GLU A 383 8.07 13.83 30.24
CA GLU A 383 6.87 12.98 30.38
C GLU A 383 6.16 12.84 29.03
N SER A 384 5.54 11.68 28.77
CA SER A 384 4.90 11.38 27.48
C SER A 384 3.82 12.40 27.06
N GLN A 385 3.14 13.01 28.02
CA GLN A 385 2.14 14.07 27.81
C GLN A 385 2.76 15.42 27.39
N ASP A 386 4.01 15.67 27.76
CA ASP A 386 4.75 16.91 27.50
C ASP A 386 5.56 16.88 26.19
N ALA A 387 5.51 15.79 25.43
CA ALA A 387 6.10 15.67 24.10
C ALA A 387 5.06 15.81 22.97
N VAL A 388 5.54 15.99 21.73
CA VAL A 388 4.73 15.81 20.53
C VAL A 388 5.41 14.87 19.53
N LEU A 389 4.63 13.95 18.97
CA LEU A 389 5.01 13.15 17.80
C LEU A 389 4.33 13.75 16.56
N LEU A 390 5.13 14.22 15.61
CA LEU A 390 4.67 14.62 14.28
C LEU A 390 5.23 13.61 13.26
N PRO A 391 4.47 13.23 12.21
CA PRO A 391 4.96 12.36 11.14
C PRO A 391 6.26 12.87 10.51
N HIS A 392 7.16 11.95 10.14
CA HIS A 392 8.49 12.23 9.60
C HIS A 392 8.43 13.15 8.38
N GLU A 393 7.41 12.96 7.53
CA GLU A 393 7.17 13.74 6.31
C GLU A 393 6.88 15.22 6.56
N ILE A 394 6.51 15.60 7.80
CA ILE A 394 6.37 17.01 8.19
C ILE A 394 7.76 17.64 8.40
N TYR A 395 8.74 16.91 8.93
CA TYR A 395 10.10 17.41 9.14
C TYR A 395 10.93 17.45 7.86
N ASP A 396 10.66 16.56 6.89
CA ASP A 396 11.19 16.66 5.52
C ASP A 396 10.84 18.01 4.86
N ALA A 397 9.64 18.53 5.14
CA ALA A 397 9.10 19.72 4.51
C ALA A 397 9.29 21.01 5.32
N TRP A 398 9.26 20.95 6.66
CA TRP A 398 9.23 22.11 7.55
C TRP A 398 10.29 21.98 8.67
N PRO A 399 11.14 23.00 8.91
CA PRO A 399 12.07 23.01 10.04
C PRO A 399 11.36 22.73 11.37
N GLN A 400 11.88 21.80 12.17
CA GLN A 400 11.19 21.21 13.33
C GLN A 400 10.51 22.23 14.26
N LYS A 401 11.15 23.36 14.57
CA LYS A 401 10.61 24.42 15.45
C LYS A 401 9.46 25.22 14.82
N GLN A 402 9.38 25.28 13.48
CA GLN A 402 8.24 25.82 12.75
C GLN A 402 7.10 24.79 12.63
N ALA A 403 7.44 23.50 12.48
CA ALA A 403 6.45 22.42 12.52
C ALA A 403 5.76 22.34 13.89
N ILE A 404 6.52 22.25 14.99
CA ILE A 404 5.99 22.27 16.36
C ILE A 404 5.06 23.48 16.57
N GLY A 405 5.53 24.70 16.29
CA GLY A 405 4.77 25.93 16.47
C GLY A 405 3.56 26.13 15.53
N PHE A 406 3.31 25.19 14.60
CA PHE A 406 2.15 25.20 13.70
C PHE A 406 1.20 24.01 13.94
N PHE A 407 1.73 22.87 14.40
CA PHE A 407 0.96 21.63 14.61
C PHE A 407 0.64 21.34 16.07
N ASP A 408 1.31 21.98 17.05
CA ASP A 408 1.02 21.88 18.48
C ASP A 408 0.85 23.27 19.12
N GLU A 409 -0.38 23.63 19.50
CA GLU A 409 -0.69 24.94 20.10
C GLU A 409 0.01 25.17 21.46
N ALA A 410 0.43 24.09 22.13
CA ALA A 410 1.21 24.14 23.37
C ALA A 410 2.72 24.26 23.15
N ALA A 411 3.19 24.19 21.89
CA ALA A 411 4.60 24.23 21.49
C ALA A 411 5.51 23.21 22.22
N ARG A 412 4.98 22.01 22.49
CA ARG A 412 5.71 20.92 23.16
C ARG A 412 6.91 20.44 22.34
N PRO A 413 8.03 20.03 22.99
CA PRO A 413 9.19 19.50 22.29
C PRO A 413 8.88 18.23 21.49
N ALA A 414 9.48 18.12 20.30
CA ALA A 414 9.37 16.95 19.45
C ALA A 414 10.20 15.77 19.99
N ILE A 415 9.64 14.55 19.86
CA ILE A 415 10.38 13.30 20.03
C ILE A 415 11.53 13.23 18.99
N ALA A 416 12.68 12.67 19.39
CA ALA A 416 13.87 12.56 18.55
C ALA A 416 13.64 11.64 17.34
N MET A 417 14.18 11.98 16.17
CA MET A 417 13.96 11.19 14.95
C MET A 417 14.68 9.84 14.98
N ASP A 418 15.83 9.77 15.65
CA ASP A 418 16.60 8.54 15.89
C ASP A 418 15.86 7.49 16.76
N VAL A 419 14.62 7.75 17.22
CA VAL A 419 13.79 6.87 18.06
C VAL A 419 13.05 5.78 17.27
N GLU A 420 13.16 5.76 15.94
CA GLU A 420 12.60 4.70 15.09
C GLU A 420 13.14 3.31 15.51
N PRO A 421 12.26 2.41 15.99
CA PRO A 421 11.29 1.71 15.11
C PRO A 421 9.81 2.11 15.29
N PHE A 422 9.51 3.22 15.97
CA PHE A 422 8.14 3.60 16.34
C PHE A 422 7.35 4.30 15.21
N VAL A 423 6.90 3.51 14.24
CA VAL A 423 5.49 3.32 13.82
C VAL A 423 5.51 2.39 12.59
N HIS A 424 5.80 1.10 12.83
CA HIS A 424 5.53 0.08 11.83
C HIS A 424 4.01 -0.14 11.70
N LYS A 425 3.52 -0.50 10.50
CA LYS A 425 2.08 -0.59 10.17
C LYS A 425 1.29 -1.59 11.03
N SER A 426 1.96 -2.44 11.80
CA SER A 426 1.38 -3.35 12.79
C SER A 426 0.85 -2.67 14.07
N LEU A 427 1.29 -1.44 14.37
CA LEU A 427 0.94 -0.74 15.62
C LEU A 427 -0.30 0.19 15.53
N ASP A 428 -0.95 0.26 14.36
CA ASP A 428 -2.25 0.94 14.15
C ASP A 428 -3.39 -0.03 14.56
N SER A 429 -3.49 -0.30 15.87
CA SER A 429 -4.28 -1.41 16.42
C SER A 429 -5.20 -0.99 17.57
N GLU A 430 -6.09 -1.90 18.00
CA GLU A 430 -6.91 -1.72 19.20
C GLU A 430 -6.16 -1.95 20.52
N SER A 431 -4.95 -2.53 20.52
CA SER A 431 -4.14 -2.71 21.75
C SER A 431 -3.31 -1.48 22.08
N THR A 432 -2.75 -0.80 21.08
CA THR A 432 -1.86 0.36 21.26
C THR A 432 -2.58 1.67 21.55
N LYS A 433 -3.91 1.76 21.31
CA LYS A 433 -4.73 2.97 21.55
C LYS A 433 -4.56 3.65 22.92
N PRO A 434 -4.43 2.94 24.07
CA PRO A 434 -4.17 3.57 25.36
C PRO A 434 -2.79 4.23 25.43
N TRP A 435 -1.76 3.62 24.83
CA TRP A 435 -0.42 4.20 24.72
C TRP A 435 -0.41 5.42 23.80
N LEU A 436 -1.06 5.33 22.63
CA LEU A 436 -1.24 6.47 21.71
C LEU A 436 -1.89 7.67 22.42
N LYS A 437 -2.94 7.44 23.23
CA LYS A 437 -3.53 8.47 24.11
C LYS A 437 -2.54 9.11 25.08
N LEU A 438 -1.69 8.29 25.71
CA LEU A 438 -0.73 8.73 26.74
C LEU A 438 0.47 9.51 26.18
N ILE A 439 0.84 9.29 24.91
CA ILE A 439 1.89 10.05 24.19
C ILE A 439 1.34 11.26 23.40
N GLY A 440 0.07 11.63 23.61
CA GLY A 440 -0.56 12.77 22.95
C GLY A 440 -0.98 12.53 21.49
N VAL A 441 -0.90 11.31 20.96
CA VAL A 441 -1.48 10.96 19.66
C VAL A 441 -3.00 10.89 19.79
N SER A 442 -3.69 11.72 19.01
CA SER A 442 -5.15 11.90 19.05
C SER A 442 -5.92 10.58 18.98
N ASP A 443 -6.86 10.36 19.90
CA ASP A 443 -7.71 9.15 19.90
C ASP A 443 -8.83 9.19 18.88
N GLN A 444 -9.15 10.38 18.38
CA GLN A 444 -9.86 10.54 17.14
C GLN A 444 -8.88 10.17 16.03
N PRO A 445 -9.12 9.09 15.26
CA PRO A 445 -8.32 8.83 14.07
C PRO A 445 -8.36 10.09 13.21
N THR A 446 -7.23 10.47 12.60
CA THR A 446 -7.08 11.70 11.84
C THR A 446 -8.22 11.81 10.83
N GLY A 447 -9.23 12.63 11.17
CA GLY A 447 -10.56 12.50 10.57
C GLY A 447 -10.51 12.68 9.06
N PRO A 448 -11.53 12.18 8.31
CA PRO A 448 -11.60 12.42 6.87
C PRO A 448 -11.41 13.92 6.58
N GLU A 449 -12.05 14.78 7.38
CA GLU A 449 -11.87 16.24 7.43
C GLU A 449 -10.40 16.71 7.36
N LYS A 450 -9.48 16.12 8.13
CA LYS A 450 -8.06 16.52 8.15
C LYS A 450 -7.29 16.02 6.93
N LEU A 451 -7.61 14.84 6.42
CA LEU A 451 -7.01 14.29 5.19
C LEU A 451 -7.52 15.03 3.95
N LEU A 452 -8.82 15.30 3.90
CA LEU A 452 -9.51 16.08 2.87
C LEU A 452 -9.04 17.53 2.88
N ALA A 453 -8.92 18.19 4.03
CA ALA A 453 -8.36 19.55 4.11
C ALA A 453 -6.90 19.63 3.63
N ARG A 454 -6.10 18.56 3.78
CA ARG A 454 -4.74 18.49 3.22
C ARG A 454 -4.75 18.29 1.71
N LEU A 455 -5.64 17.44 1.17
CA LEU A 455 -5.87 17.35 -0.29
C LEU A 455 -6.38 18.66 -0.88
N SER A 456 -7.31 19.34 -0.22
CA SER A 456 -7.90 20.62 -0.64
C SER A 456 -6.86 21.75 -0.61
N ALA A 457 -5.97 21.76 0.38
CA ALA A 457 -4.81 22.65 0.42
C ALA A 457 -3.76 22.34 -0.67
N LEU A 458 -3.56 21.08 -1.03
CA LEU A 458 -2.71 20.67 -2.16
C LEU A 458 -3.35 21.05 -3.51
N ALA A 459 -4.66 20.89 -3.67
CA ALA A 459 -5.43 21.33 -4.84
C ALA A 459 -5.43 22.87 -5.00
N SER A 460 -5.32 23.59 -3.88
CA SER A 460 -5.15 25.05 -3.86
C SER A 460 -3.71 25.53 -4.10
N SER A 461 -2.74 24.62 -4.26
CA SER A 461 -1.33 24.96 -4.50
C SER A 461 -1.03 25.13 -6.00
N LYS A 462 -0.29 26.19 -6.36
CA LYS A 462 0.22 26.40 -7.73
C LYS A 462 1.18 25.28 -8.20
N THR A 463 1.77 24.54 -7.27
CA THR A 463 2.66 23.40 -7.56
C THR A 463 2.46 22.33 -6.49
N ALA A 464 1.56 21.37 -6.73
CA ALA A 464 1.37 20.22 -5.86
C ALA A 464 2.38 19.10 -6.21
N PRO A 465 3.25 18.64 -5.30
CA PRO A 465 4.15 17.52 -5.58
C PRO A 465 3.33 16.24 -5.76
N ALA A 466 3.31 15.70 -6.98
CA ALA A 466 2.37 14.64 -7.34
C ALA A 466 2.54 13.34 -6.51
N HIS A 467 3.75 13.09 -5.98
CA HIS A 467 4.02 11.97 -5.06
C HIS A 467 3.43 12.18 -3.65
N GLU A 468 3.36 13.42 -3.15
CA GLU A 468 2.69 13.71 -1.87
C GLU A 468 1.19 13.46 -1.99
N VAL A 469 0.59 13.91 -3.10
CA VAL A 469 -0.83 13.69 -3.40
C VAL A 469 -1.16 12.18 -3.43
N GLU A 470 -0.28 11.34 -3.99
CA GLU A 470 -0.43 9.88 -3.95
C GLU A 470 -0.44 9.30 -2.52
N LYS A 471 0.44 9.77 -1.61
CA LYS A 471 0.48 9.29 -0.21
C LYS A 471 -0.89 9.42 0.46
N TRP A 472 -1.53 10.59 0.29
CA TRP A 472 -2.84 10.87 0.88
C TRP A 472 -3.95 9.98 0.31
N TYR A 473 -3.96 9.68 -1.00
CA TYR A 473 -4.90 8.72 -1.57
C TYR A 473 -4.71 7.31 -1.02
N ARG A 474 -3.46 6.83 -0.87
CA ARG A 474 -3.20 5.48 -0.32
C ARG A 474 -3.61 5.36 1.15
N ARG A 475 -3.57 6.45 1.94
CA ARG A 475 -4.07 6.43 3.33
C ARG A 475 -5.60 6.54 3.41
N LEU A 476 -6.24 7.27 2.48
CA LEU A 476 -7.70 7.28 2.35
C LEU A 476 -8.27 5.94 1.88
N ASP A 477 -7.59 5.24 0.97
CA ASP A 477 -7.97 3.88 0.54
C ASP A 477 -7.97 2.87 1.72
N GLN A 478 -6.94 2.92 2.57
CA GLN A 478 -6.88 2.12 3.79
C GLN A 478 -7.99 2.48 4.79
N LEU A 479 -8.34 3.77 4.90
CA LEU A 479 -9.38 4.24 5.82
C LEU A 479 -10.78 3.86 5.34
N ILE A 480 -11.04 3.89 4.02
CA ILE A 480 -12.35 3.59 3.43
C ILE A 480 -12.67 2.08 3.32
N ASP A 481 -11.78 1.21 3.81
CA ASP A 481 -12.09 -0.21 4.10
C ASP A 481 -12.67 -0.42 5.51
N GLY A 482 -12.30 0.41 6.48
CA GLY A 482 -12.65 0.23 7.91
C GLY A 482 -13.57 1.30 8.51
N CYS A 483 -13.96 2.33 7.76
CA CYS A 483 -14.70 3.47 8.30
C CYS A 483 -16.20 3.23 8.49
N SER A 484 -16.83 4.01 9.38
CA SER A 484 -18.29 3.99 9.56
C SER A 484 -19.04 4.56 8.34
N THR A 485 -20.31 4.19 8.20
CA THR A 485 -21.20 4.62 7.11
C THR A 485 -21.29 6.14 6.93
N ASP A 486 -21.13 6.92 8.00
CA ASP A 486 -21.22 8.38 7.94
C ASP A 486 -19.86 9.04 7.62
N ILE A 487 -18.75 8.44 8.03
CA ILE A 487 -17.41 8.80 7.54
C ILE A 487 -17.30 8.50 6.04
N PHE A 488 -17.80 7.35 5.60
CA PHE A 488 -17.87 6.98 4.18
C PHE A 488 -18.65 8.04 3.37
N LYS A 489 -19.85 8.43 3.83
CA LYS A 489 -20.64 9.50 3.19
C LYS A 489 -19.89 10.84 3.15
N SER A 490 -19.17 11.20 4.21
CA SER A 490 -18.38 12.43 4.28
C SER A 490 -17.28 12.45 3.20
N ILE A 491 -16.51 11.36 3.06
CA ILE A 491 -15.47 11.23 2.02
C ILE A 491 -16.10 11.31 0.62
N CYS A 492 -17.16 10.53 0.37
CA CYS A 492 -17.84 10.51 -0.92
C CYS A 492 -18.56 11.83 -1.26
N ALA A 493 -18.90 12.65 -0.26
CA ALA A 493 -19.43 13.99 -0.48
C ALA A 493 -18.31 14.99 -0.84
N ALA A 494 -17.20 14.97 -0.10
CA ALA A 494 -16.08 15.89 -0.35
C ALA A 494 -15.47 15.70 -1.74
N PHE A 495 -15.13 14.46 -2.14
CA PHE A 495 -14.62 14.15 -3.49
C PHE A 495 -15.62 14.44 -4.63
N ARG A 496 -16.88 14.73 -4.32
CA ARG A 496 -17.94 15.07 -5.28
C ARG A 496 -18.23 16.57 -5.37
N VAL A 497 -17.86 17.33 -4.34
CA VAL A 497 -18.06 18.79 -4.26
C VAL A 497 -16.76 19.55 -4.53
N GLU A 498 -15.62 19.01 -4.11
CA GLU A 498 -14.30 19.59 -4.28
C GLU A 498 -13.49 18.85 -5.37
N ARG A 499 -12.66 19.58 -6.13
CA ARG A 499 -11.71 19.03 -7.12
C ARG A 499 -10.50 18.41 -6.39
N LEU A 500 -10.64 17.20 -5.84
CA LEU A 500 -9.64 16.53 -4.98
C LEU A 500 -8.85 15.39 -5.66
N ILE A 501 -9.03 15.16 -6.97
CA ILE A 501 -8.36 14.07 -7.72
C ILE A 501 -7.39 14.65 -8.75
N LEU A 502 -6.08 14.47 -8.53
CA LEU A 502 -5.02 14.87 -9.46
C LEU A 502 -4.94 13.87 -10.64
N THR A 503 -5.02 14.39 -11.86
CA THR A 503 -5.00 13.62 -13.12
C THR A 503 -3.58 13.28 -13.58
N ASP A 504 -3.44 12.43 -14.59
CA ASP A 504 -2.15 12.22 -15.29
C ASP A 504 -1.67 13.44 -16.08
N THR A 505 -2.57 14.33 -16.52
CA THR A 505 -2.23 15.66 -17.05
C THR A 505 -1.78 16.67 -15.99
N GLY A 506 -1.99 16.40 -14.69
CA GLY A 506 -1.66 17.30 -13.58
C GLY A 506 -2.75 18.32 -13.21
N GLU A 507 -3.93 18.19 -13.81
CA GLU A 507 -5.14 18.95 -13.47
C GLU A 507 -5.82 18.36 -12.21
N TRP A 508 -6.69 19.13 -11.54
CA TRP A 508 -7.43 18.66 -10.36
C TRP A 508 -8.93 18.51 -10.68
N GLU A 509 -9.50 17.35 -10.35
CA GLU A 509 -10.88 16.99 -10.70
C GLU A 509 -11.72 16.42 -9.56
N GLY A 510 -13.04 16.47 -9.73
CA GLY A 510 -14.01 15.78 -8.87
C GLY A 510 -14.28 14.34 -9.33
N SER A 511 -14.87 13.50 -8.48
CA SER A 511 -15.09 12.06 -8.76
C SER A 511 -16.00 11.74 -9.95
N GLU A 512 -16.78 12.71 -10.45
CA GLU A 512 -17.58 12.57 -11.68
C GLU A 512 -16.89 13.09 -12.94
N GLY A 513 -15.74 13.78 -12.83
CA GLY A 513 -15.02 14.41 -13.95
C GLY A 513 -13.77 13.65 -14.45
N VAL A 514 -13.42 12.55 -13.78
CA VAL A 514 -12.20 11.76 -14.00
C VAL A 514 -12.55 10.28 -14.13
N PHE A 515 -11.67 9.50 -14.76
CA PHE A 515 -11.88 8.07 -15.03
C PHE A 515 -10.68 7.21 -14.63
N LEU A 516 -10.89 5.90 -14.43
CA LEU A 516 -9.79 4.95 -14.20
C LEU A 516 -9.03 4.64 -15.48
N ASN A 517 -9.72 4.54 -16.63
CA ASN A 517 -9.11 4.22 -17.91
C ASN A 517 -9.65 5.14 -19.01
N ALA A 518 -8.79 5.47 -19.99
CA ALA A 518 -9.26 5.92 -21.29
C ALA A 518 -10.16 4.83 -21.92
N GLY A 519 -11.25 5.26 -22.56
CA GLY A 519 -12.18 4.36 -23.24
C GLY A 519 -11.67 3.86 -24.58
N ASP A 520 -12.19 2.72 -25.05
CA ASP A 520 -11.97 2.27 -26.43
C ASP A 520 -12.77 3.12 -27.44
N GLU A 521 -13.80 3.85 -26.97
CA GLU A 521 -14.38 4.99 -27.68
C GLU A 521 -13.45 6.20 -27.44
N GLU A 522 -12.71 6.60 -28.48
CA GLU A 522 -11.72 7.67 -28.42
C GLU A 522 -12.30 8.97 -27.86
N ILE A 523 -11.90 9.36 -26.66
CA ILE A 523 -12.04 10.72 -26.14
C ILE A 523 -10.63 11.20 -25.82
N PRO A 524 -9.98 11.95 -26.73
CA PRO A 524 -8.74 12.66 -26.44
C PRO A 524 -8.92 13.52 -25.20
N ASP A 525 -7.88 13.55 -24.37
CA ASP A 525 -7.80 14.40 -23.18
C ASP A 525 -8.93 14.18 -22.14
N ALA A 526 -9.58 13.00 -22.15
CA ALA A 526 -10.42 12.55 -21.06
C ALA A 526 -9.58 12.42 -19.78
N PRO A 527 -9.89 13.13 -18.68
CA PRO A 527 -9.03 13.10 -17.49
C PRO A 527 -8.94 11.70 -16.87
N VAL A 528 -7.74 11.14 -16.73
CA VAL A 528 -7.53 9.80 -16.14
C VAL A 528 -6.75 9.90 -14.84
N ILE A 529 -7.06 9.00 -13.89
CA ILE A 529 -6.28 8.86 -12.66
C ILE A 529 -4.85 8.43 -12.98
N ARG A 530 -3.88 9.08 -12.33
CA ARG A 530 -2.44 8.80 -12.43
C ARG A 530 -2.16 7.32 -12.30
N ALA A 531 -1.46 6.75 -13.28
CA ALA A 531 -1.24 5.29 -13.41
C ALA A 531 -0.66 4.63 -12.15
N SER A 532 0.12 5.37 -11.36
CA SER A 532 0.71 4.93 -10.10
C SER A 532 -0.30 4.61 -9.00
N VAL A 533 -1.45 5.29 -8.94
CA VAL A 533 -2.52 5.10 -7.92
C VAL A 533 -3.83 4.56 -8.49
N ARG A 534 -3.86 4.20 -9.78
CA ARG A 534 -5.04 3.67 -10.49
C ARG A 534 -5.55 2.33 -9.95
N ASP A 535 -4.75 1.67 -9.11
CA ASP A 535 -5.00 0.39 -8.45
C ASP A 535 -5.92 0.46 -7.22
N LEU A 536 -6.05 1.63 -6.58
CA LEU A 536 -6.73 1.79 -5.29
C LEU A 536 -8.25 1.51 -5.35
N THR A 537 -8.80 0.92 -4.28
CA THR A 537 -10.24 0.59 -4.19
C THR A 537 -11.11 1.85 -4.07
N LEU A 538 -10.54 2.90 -3.45
CA LEU A 538 -11.08 4.23 -3.21
C LEU A 538 -11.89 4.76 -4.38
N TRP A 539 -11.35 4.69 -5.60
CA TRP A 539 -11.94 5.28 -6.79
C TRP A 539 -13.33 4.69 -7.10
N ARG A 540 -13.45 3.36 -7.07
CA ARG A 540 -14.73 2.67 -7.30
C ARG A 540 -15.72 2.90 -6.16
N LYS A 541 -15.24 3.16 -4.94
CA LYS A 541 -16.06 3.47 -3.76
C LYS A 541 -16.60 4.91 -3.74
N ILE A 542 -15.81 5.90 -4.16
CA ILE A 542 -16.23 7.31 -4.24
C ILE A 542 -16.98 7.67 -5.53
N GLY A 543 -17.17 6.69 -6.42
CA GLY A 543 -18.01 6.81 -7.62
C GLY A 543 -17.29 7.18 -8.92
N VAL A 544 -15.95 7.07 -8.98
CA VAL A 544 -15.19 7.28 -10.22
C VAL A 544 -15.55 6.24 -11.27
N GLY A 545 -15.80 6.69 -12.50
CA GLY A 545 -16.11 5.81 -13.63
C GLY A 545 -14.90 4.98 -14.08
N ASP A 546 -15.12 3.70 -14.40
CA ASP A 546 -14.05 2.83 -14.91
C ASP A 546 -13.53 3.29 -16.29
N ARG A 547 -14.45 3.83 -17.11
CA ARG A 547 -14.22 4.45 -18.42
C ARG A 547 -15.25 5.58 -18.63
N PRO A 548 -14.95 6.62 -19.43
CA PRO A 548 -15.98 7.56 -19.89
C PRO A 548 -16.99 6.83 -20.78
N THR A 549 -18.28 7.11 -20.59
CA THR A 549 -19.37 6.64 -21.45
C THR A 549 -20.22 7.81 -21.91
N GLY A 550 -20.86 7.71 -23.07
CA GLY A 550 -21.73 8.77 -23.62
C GLY A 550 -22.75 9.32 -22.61
N ASP A 551 -23.30 8.47 -21.75
CA ASP A 551 -24.32 8.85 -20.77
C ASP A 551 -23.71 9.59 -19.56
N LEU A 552 -22.47 9.29 -19.17
CA LEU A 552 -21.72 10.07 -18.18
C LEU A 552 -21.36 11.46 -18.73
N ILE A 553 -21.02 11.55 -20.02
CA ILE A 553 -20.70 12.80 -20.71
C ILE A 553 -21.93 13.73 -20.75
N MET A 554 -23.10 13.23 -21.19
CA MET A 554 -24.33 14.05 -21.17
C MET A 554 -24.70 14.51 -19.76
N ARG A 555 -24.40 13.70 -18.74
CA ARG A 555 -24.64 14.03 -17.31
C ARG A 555 -23.68 15.08 -16.77
N TRP A 556 -22.44 15.12 -17.24
CA TRP A 556 -21.48 16.20 -16.93
C TRP A 556 -21.85 17.50 -17.65
N LEU A 557 -22.12 17.44 -18.96
CA LEU A 557 -22.58 18.61 -19.75
C LEU A 557 -23.87 19.23 -19.20
N GLY A 558 -24.79 18.40 -18.67
CA GLY A 558 -26.01 18.84 -17.99
C GLY A 558 -25.82 19.46 -16.59
N LYS A 559 -24.58 19.56 -16.09
CA LYS A 559 -24.23 20.25 -14.83
C LYS A 559 -23.56 21.61 -15.02
N LEU A 560 -23.08 21.93 -16.23
CA LEU A 560 -22.41 23.20 -16.52
C LEU A 560 -23.38 24.38 -16.31
N GLU A 561 -22.91 25.48 -15.70
CA GLU A 561 -23.77 26.61 -15.36
C GLU A 561 -24.27 27.37 -16.61
N SER A 562 -25.58 27.32 -16.81
CA SER A 562 -26.25 27.93 -17.96
C SER A 562 -26.11 29.45 -17.96
N GLY A 563 -25.58 30.01 -19.05
CA GLY A 563 -25.36 31.45 -19.24
C GLY A 563 -24.05 31.99 -18.67
N SER A 564 -23.18 31.14 -18.09
CA SER A 564 -21.83 31.52 -17.66
C SER A 564 -20.81 31.38 -18.78
N ILE A 565 -19.72 32.17 -18.73
CA ILE A 565 -18.51 31.95 -19.56
C ILE A 565 -17.77 30.75 -18.96
N LEU A 566 -17.54 29.71 -19.77
CA LEU A 566 -16.81 28.51 -19.36
C LEU A 566 -15.31 28.79 -19.19
N THR A 567 -14.64 28.01 -18.34
CA THR A 567 -13.17 28.08 -18.21
C THR A 567 -12.47 27.65 -19.51
N GLN A 568 -11.19 28.01 -19.70
CA GLN A 568 -10.44 27.57 -20.89
C GLN A 568 -10.32 26.04 -20.98
N GLU A 569 -10.25 25.35 -19.83
CA GLU A 569 -10.28 23.88 -19.73
C GLU A 569 -11.62 23.32 -20.21
N ASP A 570 -12.74 23.83 -19.68
CA ASP A 570 -14.09 23.39 -20.04
C ASP A 570 -14.39 23.66 -21.52
N VAL A 571 -14.01 24.84 -22.04
CA VAL A 571 -14.15 25.17 -23.47
C VAL A 571 -13.37 24.19 -24.35
N ARG A 572 -12.15 23.79 -23.96
CA ARG A 572 -11.36 22.78 -24.69
C ARG A 572 -12.06 21.42 -24.69
N ARG A 573 -12.50 20.94 -23.52
CA ARG A 573 -13.17 19.64 -23.35
C ARG A 573 -14.51 19.58 -24.07
N VAL A 574 -15.37 20.60 -23.92
CA VAL A 574 -16.64 20.71 -24.66
C VAL A 574 -16.38 20.66 -26.16
N ARG A 575 -15.42 21.43 -26.68
CA ARG A 575 -15.06 21.43 -28.11
C ARG A 575 -14.59 20.07 -28.64
N GLY A 576 -13.90 19.26 -27.83
CA GLY A 576 -13.53 17.89 -28.20
C GLY A 576 -14.70 16.90 -28.29
N LEU A 577 -15.83 17.22 -27.64
CA LEU A 577 -17.04 16.41 -27.57
C LEU A 577 -18.12 16.82 -28.59
N LEU A 578 -18.24 18.11 -28.92
CA LEU A 578 -19.21 18.62 -29.92
C LEU A 578 -19.20 17.83 -31.26
N PRO A 579 -18.06 17.52 -31.90
CA PRO A 579 -18.05 16.77 -33.16
C PRO A 579 -18.38 15.28 -33.01
N ARG A 580 -18.19 14.70 -31.81
CA ARG A 580 -18.42 13.26 -31.54
C ARG A 580 -19.88 12.96 -31.22
N PHE A 581 -20.51 13.81 -30.42
CA PHE A 581 -21.88 13.59 -29.92
C PHE A 581 -22.87 14.71 -30.30
N PRO A 582 -22.79 15.35 -31.49
CA PRO A 582 -23.49 16.61 -31.76
C PRO A 582 -25.00 16.52 -31.53
N VAL A 583 -25.64 15.49 -32.10
CA VAL A 583 -27.10 15.29 -32.00
C VAL A 583 -27.53 14.83 -30.59
N ARG A 584 -26.67 14.13 -29.83
CA ARG A 584 -26.96 13.78 -28.43
C ARG A 584 -26.91 15.02 -27.55
N ILE A 585 -25.82 15.80 -27.63
CA ILE A 585 -25.62 17.03 -26.84
C ILE A 585 -26.77 18.02 -27.08
N TRP A 586 -27.12 18.27 -28.35
CA TRP A 586 -28.20 19.20 -28.70
C TRP A 586 -29.56 18.81 -28.11
N ASN A 587 -29.89 17.50 -28.13
CA ASN A 587 -31.22 17.03 -27.73
C ASN A 587 -31.34 16.64 -26.24
N GLU A 588 -30.26 16.13 -25.64
CA GLU A 588 -30.27 15.62 -24.25
C GLU A 588 -29.82 16.69 -23.25
N CYS A 589 -28.85 17.54 -23.61
CA CYS A 589 -28.44 18.66 -22.76
C CYS A 589 -29.30 19.91 -23.00
N ALA A 590 -29.91 20.05 -24.19
CA ALA A 590 -30.65 21.25 -24.63
C ALA A 590 -29.85 22.57 -24.51
N HIS A 591 -28.53 22.47 -24.52
CA HIS A 591 -27.58 23.57 -24.42
C HIS A 591 -26.48 23.41 -25.48
N TRP A 592 -25.84 24.52 -25.85
CA TRP A 592 -24.71 24.53 -26.78
C TRP A 592 -23.73 25.68 -26.47
N LEU A 593 -22.52 25.60 -27.03
CA LEU A 593 -21.48 26.61 -26.88
C LEU A 593 -21.71 27.79 -27.86
N ASN A 594 -21.81 29.02 -27.35
CA ASN A 594 -21.93 30.20 -28.19
C ASN A 594 -20.56 30.82 -28.55
N LEU A 595 -20.53 31.79 -29.48
CA LEU A 595 -19.30 32.49 -29.88
C LEU A 595 -18.71 33.43 -28.80
N ALA A 596 -19.36 33.56 -27.64
CA ALA A 596 -18.79 34.22 -26.46
C ALA A 596 -18.09 33.24 -25.49
N GLY A 597 -18.12 31.92 -25.78
CA GLY A 597 -17.54 30.88 -24.91
C GLY A 597 -18.48 30.44 -23.78
N GLU A 598 -19.77 30.74 -23.88
CA GLU A 598 -20.76 30.47 -22.84
C GLU A 598 -21.58 29.23 -23.17
N TRP A 599 -21.98 28.48 -22.14
CA TRP A 599 -22.88 27.34 -22.25
C TRP A 599 -24.33 27.83 -22.12
N VAL A 600 -25.06 27.94 -23.24
CA VAL A 600 -26.38 28.59 -23.27
C VAL A 600 -27.49 27.65 -23.76
N PRO A 601 -28.75 27.84 -23.35
CA PRO A 601 -29.87 27.07 -23.86
C PRO A 601 -30.01 27.21 -25.38
N ILE A 602 -30.40 26.13 -26.07
CA ILE A 602 -30.62 26.18 -27.53
C ILE A 602 -31.76 27.11 -27.97
N SER A 603 -32.62 27.53 -27.03
CA SER A 603 -33.68 28.54 -27.25
C SER A 603 -33.16 29.96 -27.43
N ASP A 604 -31.96 30.24 -26.95
CA ASP A 604 -31.41 31.60 -26.85
C ASP A 604 -30.48 31.91 -28.05
N LEU A 605 -30.13 30.85 -28.79
CA LEU A 605 -29.39 30.87 -30.04
C LEU A 605 -30.35 31.20 -31.19
N LYS A 606 -29.98 32.21 -31.99
CA LYS A 606 -30.73 32.65 -33.18
C LYS A 606 -29.99 32.41 -34.48
N PHE A 607 -28.67 32.28 -34.42
CA PHE A 607 -27.79 32.23 -35.58
C PHE A 607 -26.79 31.09 -35.46
N SER A 608 -26.26 30.63 -36.58
CA SER A 608 -25.18 29.63 -36.63
C SER A 608 -23.92 30.17 -37.30
N LEU A 609 -22.73 29.75 -36.85
CA LEU A 609 -21.46 29.97 -37.55
C LEU A 609 -20.77 28.64 -37.81
N SER A 610 -20.54 28.30 -39.08
CA SER A 610 -19.81 27.11 -39.54
C SER A 610 -18.56 27.51 -40.33
N MET A 611 -17.68 26.56 -40.67
CA MET A 611 -16.50 26.84 -41.49
C MET A 611 -16.83 27.18 -42.96
N GLN A 612 -18.08 26.94 -43.41
CA GLN A 612 -18.52 27.34 -44.75
C GLN A 612 -18.59 28.86 -44.91
N THR A 613 -18.70 29.62 -43.80
CA THR A 613 -18.83 31.07 -43.81
C THR A 613 -17.57 31.74 -43.28
N LEU A 614 -16.82 32.41 -44.17
CA LEU A 614 -15.61 33.20 -43.86
C LEU A 614 -15.93 34.51 -43.10
N THR A 615 -16.95 34.50 -42.24
CA THR A 615 -17.34 35.64 -41.42
C THR A 615 -16.40 35.73 -40.23
N ALA A 616 -15.46 36.68 -40.28
CA ALA A 616 -14.71 37.09 -39.10
C ALA A 616 -15.70 37.48 -37.99
N PHE A 617 -15.48 37.00 -36.77
CA PHE A 617 -16.41 37.20 -35.64
C PHE A 617 -15.79 37.99 -34.47
N ALA A 618 -14.47 38.22 -34.48
CA ALA A 618 -13.74 38.86 -33.37
C ALA A 618 -14.25 40.28 -33.04
N HIS A 619 -14.57 41.07 -34.06
CA HIS A 619 -15.07 42.45 -33.95
C HIS A 619 -16.59 42.54 -33.62
N LEU A 620 -17.32 41.41 -33.63
CA LEU A 620 -18.76 41.42 -33.36
C LEU A 620 -19.03 41.77 -31.89
N HIS A 621 -20.11 42.52 -31.65
CA HIS A 621 -20.52 42.90 -30.32
C HIS A 621 -20.93 41.66 -29.50
N PRO A 622 -20.79 41.70 -28.16
CA PRO A 622 -21.13 40.58 -27.29
C PRO A 622 -22.54 40.03 -27.53
N TRP A 623 -23.53 40.89 -27.78
CA TRP A 623 -24.92 40.46 -27.99
C TRP A 623 -25.10 39.49 -29.18
N VAL A 624 -24.32 39.67 -30.26
CA VAL A 624 -24.35 38.79 -31.43
C VAL A 624 -23.62 37.48 -31.14
N LYS A 625 -22.44 37.58 -30.50
CA LYS A 625 -21.65 36.41 -30.08
C LYS A 625 -22.45 35.50 -29.15
N LYS A 626 -23.22 36.07 -28.22
CA LYS A 626 -24.08 35.33 -27.29
C LYS A 626 -25.24 34.59 -27.97
N GLN A 627 -25.80 35.16 -29.05
CA GLN A 627 -26.94 34.60 -29.80
C GLN A 627 -26.52 33.71 -30.98
N THR A 628 -25.22 33.40 -31.15
CA THR A 628 -24.71 32.59 -32.27
C THR A 628 -24.09 31.29 -31.78
N ALA A 629 -24.57 30.16 -32.30
CA ALA A 629 -24.03 28.82 -32.04
C ALA A 629 -22.67 28.63 -32.72
N ASP A 630 -21.67 28.17 -31.98
CA ASP A 630 -20.37 27.76 -32.53
C ASP A 630 -20.49 26.36 -33.15
N LEU A 631 -20.70 26.29 -34.47
CA LEU A 631 -20.78 25.03 -35.23
C LEU A 631 -19.51 24.76 -36.06
N ARG A 632 -18.44 25.54 -35.88
CA ARG A 632 -17.20 25.49 -36.69
C ARG A 632 -16.44 24.16 -36.60
N LEU A 633 -16.74 23.33 -35.60
CA LEU A 633 -16.12 22.01 -35.43
C LEU A 633 -16.95 20.86 -36.02
N LEU A 634 -18.15 21.13 -36.55
CA LEU A 634 -19.02 20.11 -37.11
C LEU A 634 -18.78 19.90 -38.62
N PRO A 635 -18.84 18.65 -39.12
CA PRO A 635 -18.87 18.38 -40.56
C PRO A 635 -20.06 19.05 -41.26
N VAL A 636 -19.90 19.35 -42.55
CA VAL A 636 -20.91 20.02 -43.38
C VAL A 636 -22.25 19.27 -43.35
N GLU A 637 -22.18 17.96 -43.47
CA GLU A 637 -23.32 17.03 -43.50
C GLU A 637 -24.11 17.02 -42.19
N VAL A 638 -23.47 17.40 -41.07
CA VAL A 638 -24.10 17.52 -39.75
C VAL A 638 -24.74 18.89 -39.58
N VAL A 639 -24.11 19.97 -40.08
CA VAL A 639 -24.65 21.33 -40.03
C VAL A 639 -25.89 21.49 -40.90
N GLU A 640 -25.90 20.85 -42.07
CA GLU A 640 -27.04 20.90 -43.01
C GLU A 640 -28.19 19.96 -42.59
N ALA A 641 -27.95 19.05 -41.65
CA ALA A 641 -28.96 18.16 -41.09
C ALA A 641 -29.75 18.79 -39.91
N MET A 642 -30.95 18.27 -39.67
CA MET A 642 -31.68 18.51 -38.43
C MET A 642 -30.91 17.94 -37.23
N PRO A 643 -30.80 18.66 -36.09
CA PRO A 643 -31.50 19.90 -35.75
C PRO A 643 -30.77 21.19 -36.17
N PHE A 644 -29.50 21.12 -36.55
CA PHE A 644 -28.62 22.29 -36.75
C PHE A 644 -29.10 23.23 -37.85
N SER A 645 -29.66 22.69 -38.94
CA SER A 645 -30.20 23.47 -40.06
C SER A 645 -31.46 24.30 -39.75
N GLN A 646 -31.94 24.28 -38.50
CA GLN A 646 -32.97 25.21 -38.02
C GLN A 646 -32.42 26.63 -37.76
N LEU A 647 -31.11 26.79 -37.48
CA LEU A 647 -30.50 28.08 -37.19
C LEU A 647 -29.95 28.75 -38.46
N PRO A 648 -30.46 29.94 -38.87
CA PRO A 648 -29.95 30.65 -40.03
C PRO A 648 -28.47 31.03 -39.85
N ALA A 649 -27.67 30.86 -40.91
CA ALA A 649 -26.26 31.22 -40.91
C ALA A 649 -26.08 32.72 -40.66
N LEU A 650 -25.27 33.08 -39.66
CA LEU A 650 -25.01 34.46 -39.24
C LEU A 650 -24.58 35.35 -40.42
N ALA A 651 -23.76 34.81 -41.32
CA ALA A 651 -23.29 35.49 -42.53
C ALA A 651 -24.42 35.99 -43.44
N ALA A 652 -25.57 35.32 -43.45
CA ALA A 652 -26.74 35.69 -44.25
C ALA A 652 -27.68 36.66 -43.52
N GLN A 653 -27.33 37.10 -42.30
CA GLN A 653 -28.12 38.04 -41.49
C GLN A 653 -27.38 39.35 -41.22
N ILE A 654 -26.09 39.43 -41.59
CA ILE A 654 -25.26 40.64 -41.48
C ILE A 654 -25.43 41.50 -42.74
N ASP A 655 -25.78 42.76 -42.50
CA ASP A 655 -25.92 43.85 -43.47
C ASP A 655 -24.76 44.84 -43.23
N GLU A 656 -23.71 44.78 -44.06
CA GLU A 656 -22.53 45.65 -43.96
C GLU A 656 -22.86 47.05 -44.51
N ARG A 657 -22.85 48.07 -43.66
CA ARG A 657 -23.20 49.45 -44.06
C ARG A 657 -21.99 50.37 -44.00
N LEU A 658 -21.87 51.24 -45.00
CA LEU A 658 -20.92 52.33 -45.04
C LEU A 658 -21.38 53.50 -44.15
N GLU A 659 -20.45 54.10 -43.40
CA GLU A 659 -20.66 55.45 -42.88
C GLU A 659 -20.43 56.47 -44.01
N LEU A 660 -21.53 57.08 -44.47
CA LEU A 660 -21.60 57.83 -45.73
C LEU A 660 -21.01 59.25 -45.67
N ASP A 661 -20.53 59.71 -44.52
CA ASP A 661 -20.07 61.08 -44.29
C ASP A 661 -18.70 61.42 -44.94
N GLN A 662 -18.01 60.44 -45.56
CA GLN A 662 -16.68 60.62 -46.18
C GLN A 662 -16.65 60.54 -47.73
N ILE A 663 -17.80 60.50 -48.43
CA ILE A 663 -17.80 60.46 -49.91
C ILE A 663 -17.67 61.87 -50.51
N GLU A 664 -16.43 62.28 -50.81
CA GLU A 664 -16.15 63.54 -51.51
C GLU A 664 -16.58 63.52 -52.99
N ASP A 665 -16.31 62.41 -53.71
CA ASP A 665 -16.58 62.29 -55.14
C ASP A 665 -18.01 61.79 -55.41
N SER A 666 -18.95 62.74 -55.47
CA SER A 666 -20.38 62.52 -55.81
C SER A 666 -20.67 62.05 -57.25
N ARG A 667 -19.67 61.51 -57.97
CA ARG A 667 -19.79 60.95 -59.32
C ARG A 667 -18.90 59.72 -59.47
N GLY A 668 -19.52 58.53 -59.46
CA GLY A 668 -18.81 57.28 -59.71
C GLY A 668 -18.25 57.19 -61.14
N GLU A 669 -17.11 56.53 -61.27
CA GLU A 669 -16.41 56.33 -62.55
C GLU A 669 -16.71 54.93 -63.12
N ALA A 670 -17.24 54.87 -64.34
CA ALA A 670 -17.47 53.59 -65.01
C ALA A 670 -16.15 53.01 -65.55
N ARG A 671 -15.58 52.00 -64.88
CA ARG A 671 -14.36 51.30 -65.34
C ARG A 671 -14.67 50.43 -66.57
N PRO A 672 -13.99 50.60 -67.72
CA PRO A 672 -14.25 49.78 -68.91
C PRO A 672 -14.08 48.27 -68.68
N TRP A 673 -13.12 47.88 -67.84
CA TRP A 673 -12.83 46.47 -67.58
C TRP A 673 -13.90 45.78 -66.72
N LEU A 674 -14.47 46.45 -65.72
CA LEU A 674 -15.60 45.91 -64.93
C LEU A 674 -16.81 45.66 -65.83
N ARG A 675 -17.14 46.65 -66.66
CA ARG A 675 -18.25 46.58 -67.59
C ARG A 675 -18.11 45.42 -68.58
N GLU A 676 -16.96 45.33 -69.25
CA GLU A 676 -16.69 44.27 -70.22
C GLU A 676 -16.66 42.89 -69.55
N LEU A 677 -16.07 42.78 -68.35
CA LEU A 677 -16.02 41.53 -67.59
C LEU A 677 -17.44 41.06 -67.21
N GLY A 678 -18.29 41.93 -66.68
CA GLY A 678 -19.69 41.60 -66.39
C GLY A 678 -20.47 41.15 -67.62
N LEU A 679 -20.28 41.83 -68.77
CA LEU A 679 -20.86 41.43 -70.06
C LEU A 679 -20.36 40.06 -70.56
N MET A 680 -19.12 39.68 -70.27
CA MET A 680 -18.61 38.34 -70.60
C MET A 680 -19.07 37.27 -69.59
N LEU A 681 -19.15 37.58 -68.29
CA LEU A 681 -19.70 36.68 -67.27
C LEU A 681 -21.18 36.33 -67.56
N LEU A 682 -21.97 37.29 -68.05
CA LEU A 682 -23.35 37.06 -68.54
C LEU A 682 -23.44 36.03 -69.67
N ARG A 683 -22.37 35.84 -70.45
CA ARG A 683 -22.29 34.88 -71.56
C ARG A 683 -21.81 33.49 -71.12
N ILE A 684 -21.26 33.30 -69.91
CA ILE A 684 -20.72 32.00 -69.49
C ILE A 684 -21.80 30.92 -69.54
N LYS A 685 -21.47 29.82 -70.20
CA LYS A 685 -22.28 28.61 -70.21
C LYS A 685 -22.16 27.90 -68.86
N LEU A 686 -23.30 27.57 -68.28
CA LEU A 686 -23.43 26.95 -66.97
C LEU A 686 -24.32 25.70 -67.10
N GLU A 687 -24.15 24.73 -66.20
CA GLU A 687 -25.09 23.64 -66.04
C GLU A 687 -26.37 24.15 -65.35
N ASP A 688 -27.52 23.53 -65.64
CA ASP A 688 -28.83 24.06 -65.22
C ASP A 688 -29.10 23.87 -63.72
N GLY A 689 -29.36 24.97 -63.01
CA GLY A 689 -29.68 24.99 -61.58
C GLY A 689 -29.80 26.41 -61.02
N ASP A 690 -30.29 26.57 -59.79
CA ASP A 690 -30.63 27.87 -59.18
C ASP A 690 -29.47 28.87 -59.09
N ASP A 691 -28.22 28.40 -59.05
CA ASP A 691 -27.03 29.27 -59.02
C ASP A 691 -26.72 29.88 -60.40
N SER A 692 -27.25 29.30 -61.48
CA SER A 692 -27.10 29.79 -62.86
C SER A 692 -27.70 31.19 -63.03
N ASP A 693 -28.87 31.44 -62.45
CA ASP A 693 -29.55 32.73 -62.53
C ASP A 693 -29.02 33.75 -61.50
N LYS A 694 -28.58 33.30 -60.31
CA LYS A 694 -27.88 34.17 -59.35
C LYS A 694 -26.60 34.75 -59.96
N LEU A 695 -25.82 33.92 -60.67
CA LEU A 695 -24.61 34.36 -61.36
C LEU A 695 -24.93 35.38 -62.45
N ARG A 696 -26.02 35.21 -63.21
CA ARG A 696 -26.46 36.19 -64.22
C ARG A 696 -26.87 37.54 -63.60
N VAL A 697 -27.56 37.53 -62.46
CA VAL A 697 -27.89 38.78 -61.73
C VAL A 697 -26.62 39.50 -61.27
N LEU A 698 -25.69 38.79 -60.62
CA LEU A 698 -24.40 39.35 -60.19
C LEU A 698 -23.54 39.85 -61.37
N ALA A 699 -23.55 39.16 -62.51
CA ALA A 699 -22.83 39.57 -63.71
C ALA A 699 -23.45 40.83 -64.37
N ALA A 700 -24.78 40.97 -64.33
CA ALA A 700 -25.45 42.20 -64.74
C ALA A 700 -25.08 43.38 -63.83
N GLN A 701 -25.19 43.21 -62.50
CA GLN A 701 -24.78 44.23 -61.51
C GLN A 701 -23.32 44.63 -61.68
N LEU A 702 -22.40 43.67 -61.89
CA LEU A 702 -21.00 43.96 -62.17
C LEU A 702 -20.81 44.78 -63.45
N SER A 703 -21.63 44.54 -64.48
CA SER A 703 -21.55 45.26 -65.76
C SER A 703 -22.00 46.73 -65.66
N GLU A 704 -22.85 47.05 -64.70
CA GLU A 704 -23.37 48.40 -64.44
C GLU A 704 -22.66 49.11 -63.26
N THR A 705 -21.75 48.40 -62.57
CA THR A 705 -21.06 48.87 -61.36
C THR A 705 -20.19 50.13 -61.60
N LEU A 706 -20.43 51.15 -60.76
CA LEU A 706 -19.67 52.40 -60.72
C LEU A 706 -18.59 52.37 -59.63
N TRP A 707 -17.41 52.89 -59.96
CA TRP A 707 -16.27 52.98 -59.04
C TRP A 707 -16.28 54.30 -58.26
N TYR A 708 -16.20 54.26 -56.93
CA TYR A 708 -16.12 55.42 -56.05
C TYR A 708 -14.79 55.45 -55.29
N GLY A 709 -14.16 56.63 -55.19
CA GLY A 709 -12.90 56.83 -54.48
C GLY A 709 -13.12 57.47 -53.10
N CYS A 710 -12.83 56.73 -52.03
CA CYS A 710 -12.97 57.17 -50.64
C CYS A 710 -11.63 57.58 -50.03
N ALA A 711 -11.64 58.50 -49.05
CA ALA A 711 -10.42 58.92 -48.34
C ALA A 711 -9.97 57.82 -47.36
N GLU A 712 -10.88 57.44 -46.46
CA GLU A 712 -10.84 56.17 -45.72
C GLU A 712 -12.17 55.44 -45.97
N LEU A 713 -12.21 54.13 -45.77
CA LEU A 713 -13.43 53.33 -45.93
C LEU A 713 -13.60 52.40 -44.74
N GLU A 714 -14.67 52.63 -43.98
CA GLU A 714 -15.04 51.85 -42.80
C GLU A 714 -16.47 51.32 -42.91
N THR A 715 -16.65 50.03 -42.60
CA THR A 715 -17.96 49.38 -42.60
C THR A 715 -18.40 49.01 -41.19
N LEU A 716 -19.69 49.16 -40.92
CA LEU A 716 -20.33 48.67 -39.71
C LEU A 716 -21.29 47.52 -40.08
N PRO A 717 -21.11 46.31 -39.54
CA PRO A 717 -22.09 45.24 -39.71
C PRO A 717 -23.34 45.54 -38.88
N TYR A 718 -24.52 45.37 -39.46
CA TYR A 718 -25.82 45.47 -38.80
C TYR A 718 -26.57 44.13 -38.87
N ILE A 719 -27.43 43.86 -37.87
CA ILE A 719 -28.39 42.76 -37.86
C ILE A 719 -29.72 43.34 -37.37
N GLU A 720 -30.82 43.11 -38.10
CA GLU A 720 -32.15 43.72 -37.82
C GLU A 720 -32.11 45.27 -37.66
N GLY A 721 -31.18 45.94 -38.34
CA GLY A 721 -30.98 47.40 -38.20
C GLY A 721 -30.31 47.87 -36.91
N LYS A 722 -29.76 46.95 -36.09
CA LYS A 722 -28.91 47.26 -34.92
C LYS A 722 -27.43 47.00 -35.23
N PRO A 723 -26.48 47.81 -34.73
CA PRO A 723 -25.06 47.52 -34.87
C PRO A 723 -24.72 46.14 -34.29
N ALA A 724 -24.06 45.32 -35.11
CA ALA A 724 -23.68 43.94 -34.82
C ALA A 724 -22.19 43.80 -34.45
N GLY A 725 -21.37 44.83 -34.70
CA GLY A 725 -19.95 44.85 -34.38
C GLY A 725 -19.32 46.24 -34.55
N THR A 726 -18.04 46.36 -34.22
CA THR A 726 -17.26 47.60 -34.40
C THR A 726 -16.98 47.88 -35.87
N ALA A 727 -16.68 49.14 -36.18
CA ALA A 727 -16.26 49.56 -37.51
C ALA A 727 -15.01 48.79 -37.97
N ARG A 728 -14.95 48.48 -39.28
CA ARG A 728 -13.82 47.80 -39.91
C ARG A 728 -13.34 48.55 -41.14
N ARG A 729 -12.04 48.87 -41.17
CA ARG A 729 -11.36 49.37 -42.38
C ARG A 729 -11.31 48.28 -43.45
N ALA A 730 -11.63 48.63 -44.69
CA ALA A 730 -11.44 47.78 -45.85
C ALA A 730 -10.87 48.60 -47.02
N ASP A 731 -9.96 48.02 -47.81
CA ASP A 731 -9.43 48.68 -49.01
C ASP A 731 -10.52 48.96 -50.06
N VAL A 732 -11.53 48.07 -50.11
CA VAL A 732 -12.56 47.97 -51.14
C VAL A 732 -13.83 47.38 -50.52
N LEU A 733 -14.99 47.82 -50.99
CA LEU A 733 -16.30 47.25 -50.67
C LEU A 733 -17.21 47.29 -51.91
N TRP A 734 -17.90 46.20 -52.21
CA TRP A 734 -18.91 46.15 -53.29
C TRP A 734 -20.30 45.97 -52.69
N ILE A 735 -21.19 46.95 -52.92
CA ILE A 735 -22.60 46.90 -52.51
C ILE A 735 -23.44 47.37 -53.70
N ASP A 736 -24.45 46.57 -54.07
CA ASP A 736 -25.32 46.78 -55.23
C ASP A 736 -24.51 47.09 -56.51
N GLU A 737 -24.75 48.26 -57.12
CA GLU A 737 -24.06 48.74 -58.33
C GLU A 737 -22.88 49.68 -58.00
N CYS A 738 -22.38 49.68 -56.76
CA CYS A 738 -21.35 50.60 -56.30
C CYS A 738 -20.13 49.88 -55.70
N LEU A 739 -18.97 50.05 -56.33
CA LEU A 739 -17.68 49.57 -55.86
C LEU A 739 -16.90 50.75 -55.25
N TYR A 740 -16.87 50.82 -53.93
CA TYR A 740 -16.16 51.83 -53.18
C TYR A 740 -14.74 51.33 -52.89
N ALA A 741 -13.73 52.18 -53.09
CA ALA A 741 -12.34 51.83 -52.82
C ALA A 741 -11.57 53.02 -52.23
N GLU A 742 -10.69 52.75 -51.27
CA GLU A 742 -9.78 53.75 -50.70
C GLU A 742 -8.82 54.28 -51.79
N ARG A 743 -8.44 55.56 -51.71
CA ARG A 743 -7.54 56.24 -52.68
C ARG A 743 -6.06 55.76 -52.59
N LYS A 744 -5.84 54.46 -52.79
CA LYS A 744 -4.56 53.77 -52.94
C LYS A 744 -4.20 53.60 -54.44
N PRO A 745 -2.91 53.42 -54.80
CA PRO A 745 -2.51 53.09 -56.17
C PRO A 745 -3.18 51.79 -56.65
N LEU A 746 -3.64 51.75 -57.89
CA LEU A 746 -4.40 50.61 -58.45
C LEU A 746 -3.70 49.25 -58.28
N ALA A 747 -2.36 49.21 -58.41
CA ALA A 747 -1.56 48.01 -58.19
C ALA A 747 -1.62 47.45 -56.74
N LYS A 748 -1.94 48.27 -55.73
CA LYS A 748 -2.25 47.80 -54.37
C LYS A 748 -3.68 47.29 -54.24
N LEU A 749 -4.63 47.97 -54.90
CA LEU A 749 -6.05 47.62 -54.86
C LEU A 749 -6.38 46.35 -55.64
N ALA A 750 -5.61 46.00 -56.68
CA ALA A 750 -5.87 44.86 -57.58
C ALA A 750 -6.24 43.55 -56.85
N LYS A 751 -5.51 43.20 -55.79
CA LYS A 751 -5.78 42.02 -54.98
C LYS A 751 -7.10 42.16 -54.21
N SER A 752 -7.27 43.26 -53.49
CA SER A 752 -8.44 43.52 -52.63
C SER A 752 -9.73 43.63 -53.46
N VAL A 753 -9.69 44.27 -54.63
CA VAL A 753 -10.82 44.36 -55.58
C VAL A 753 -11.23 42.98 -56.09
N ALA A 754 -10.27 42.17 -56.53
CA ALA A 754 -10.58 40.83 -57.05
C ALA A 754 -11.10 39.89 -55.95
N GLN A 755 -10.58 40.02 -54.73
CA GLN A 755 -11.14 39.30 -53.57
C GLN A 755 -12.55 39.77 -53.22
N GLU A 756 -12.83 41.09 -53.20
CA GLU A 756 -14.12 41.62 -52.78
C GLU A 756 -15.24 41.24 -53.76
N ILE A 757 -15.04 41.48 -55.05
CA ILE A 757 -16.00 41.08 -56.10
C ILE A 757 -16.14 39.55 -56.13
N GLY A 758 -15.01 38.84 -55.98
CA GLY A 758 -14.96 37.38 -56.00
C GLY A 758 -15.80 36.69 -54.91
N LYS A 759 -15.98 37.32 -53.73
CA LYS A 759 -16.82 36.79 -52.64
C LYS A 759 -18.26 36.49 -53.09
N ALA A 760 -18.84 37.36 -53.93
CA ALA A 760 -20.23 37.24 -54.38
C ALA A 760 -20.42 36.05 -55.34
N PHE A 761 -19.48 35.86 -56.27
CA PHE A 761 -19.54 34.81 -57.29
C PHE A 761 -19.19 33.40 -56.77
N ARG A 762 -18.52 33.30 -55.61
CA ARG A 762 -18.15 32.02 -54.93
C ARG A 762 -17.41 31.00 -55.81
N ARG A 763 -16.74 31.46 -56.87
CA ARG A 763 -16.11 30.63 -57.91
C ARG A 763 -14.68 31.06 -58.18
N ALA A 764 -13.71 30.19 -57.87
CA ALA A 764 -12.28 30.50 -57.91
C ALA A 764 -11.79 30.95 -59.29
N ASP A 765 -12.28 30.32 -60.35
CA ASP A 765 -12.01 30.65 -61.75
C ASP A 765 -12.47 32.08 -62.11
N ILE A 766 -13.62 32.52 -61.57
CA ILE A 766 -14.10 33.89 -61.72
C ILE A 766 -13.22 34.86 -60.90
N VAL A 767 -12.77 34.50 -59.69
CA VAL A 767 -11.83 35.32 -58.91
C VAL A 767 -10.51 35.53 -59.66
N ASP A 768 -9.97 34.49 -60.28
CA ASP A 768 -8.72 34.57 -61.06
C ASP A 768 -8.90 35.34 -62.37
N ALA A 769 -10.06 35.22 -63.04
CA ALA A 769 -10.43 36.09 -64.16
C ALA A 769 -10.48 37.57 -63.75
N ILE A 770 -11.06 37.91 -62.60
CA ILE A 770 -11.08 39.30 -62.10
C ILE A 770 -9.65 39.80 -61.83
N LYS A 771 -8.75 38.98 -61.23
CA LYS A 771 -7.34 39.35 -61.02
C LYS A 771 -6.61 39.68 -62.32
N LEU A 772 -6.82 38.89 -63.38
CA LEU A 772 -6.13 39.04 -64.67
C LEU A 772 -6.70 40.18 -65.54
N CYS A 773 -8.02 40.40 -65.44
CA CYS A 773 -8.75 41.47 -66.14
C CYS A 773 -8.67 42.84 -65.44
N PHE A 774 -8.21 42.90 -64.18
CA PHE A 774 -8.10 44.14 -63.42
C PHE A 774 -7.26 45.21 -64.15
N ASP A 775 -7.87 46.40 -64.35
CA ASP A 775 -7.27 47.57 -65.01
C ASP A 775 -6.72 47.30 -66.43
N ARG A 776 -7.30 46.32 -67.14
CA ARG A 776 -7.02 46.03 -68.55
C ARG A 776 -7.93 46.83 -69.49
N ASP A 777 -7.56 46.88 -70.76
CA ASP A 777 -8.47 47.36 -71.80
C ASP A 777 -9.54 46.30 -72.12
N ALA A 778 -10.69 46.75 -72.63
CA ALA A 778 -11.83 45.87 -72.92
C ALA A 778 -11.53 44.82 -74.02
N ALA A 779 -10.57 45.05 -74.93
CA ALA A 779 -10.23 44.06 -75.94
C ALA A 779 -9.41 42.91 -75.34
N PHE A 780 -8.49 43.21 -74.41
CA PHE A 780 -7.80 42.19 -73.61
C PHE A 780 -8.78 41.39 -72.74
N VAL A 781 -9.69 42.06 -72.02
CA VAL A 781 -10.70 41.39 -71.18
C VAL A 781 -11.54 40.43 -72.02
N ARG A 782 -12.00 40.86 -73.21
CA ARG A 782 -12.78 40.00 -74.10
C ARG A 782 -11.98 38.79 -74.61
N SER A 783 -10.75 39.01 -75.11
CA SER A 783 -9.89 37.90 -75.60
C SER A 783 -9.63 36.88 -74.49
N TYR A 784 -9.29 37.35 -73.29
CA TYR A 784 -9.08 36.48 -72.14
C TYR A 784 -10.33 35.63 -71.81
N MET A 785 -11.52 36.25 -71.77
CA MET A 785 -12.75 35.53 -71.46
C MET A 785 -13.17 34.57 -72.58
N GLU A 786 -12.96 34.91 -73.86
CA GLU A 786 -13.26 34.06 -75.02
C GLU A 786 -12.25 32.91 -75.20
N GLU A 787 -11.03 33.02 -74.64
CA GLU A 787 -10.01 31.96 -74.65
C GLU A 787 -10.09 31.02 -73.43
N ASN A 788 -10.63 31.48 -72.30
CA ASN A 788 -10.60 30.73 -71.02
C ASN A 788 -11.97 30.26 -70.50
N PHE A 789 -13.09 30.67 -71.12
CA PHE A 789 -14.44 30.25 -70.72
C PHE A 789 -15.31 29.88 -71.93
N ASP A 790 -16.16 28.85 -71.77
CA ASP A 790 -17.22 28.54 -72.73
C ASP A 790 -18.29 29.65 -72.74
N LEU A 791 -18.25 30.54 -73.72
CA LEU A 791 -19.21 31.65 -73.86
C LEU A 791 -20.31 31.35 -74.89
N LEU A 792 -21.55 31.66 -74.53
CA LEU A 792 -22.69 31.69 -75.43
C LEU A 792 -22.53 32.77 -76.52
N PRO A 793 -23.14 32.58 -77.70
CA PRO A 793 -23.32 33.64 -78.68
C PRO A 793 -24.09 34.83 -78.09
N GLU A 794 -23.76 36.06 -78.49
CA GLU A 794 -24.45 37.28 -78.00
C GLU A 794 -25.99 37.26 -78.22
N ALA A 795 -26.46 36.51 -79.22
CA ALA A 795 -27.88 36.35 -79.52
C ALA A 795 -28.63 35.38 -78.59
N GLU A 796 -27.92 34.59 -77.79
CA GLU A 796 -28.47 33.51 -76.95
C GLU A 796 -28.42 33.83 -75.44
N VAL A 797 -27.94 35.02 -75.07
CA VAL A 797 -27.86 35.47 -73.66
C VAL A 797 -29.27 35.63 -73.06
N PRO A 798 -29.61 34.95 -71.95
CA PRO A 798 -30.89 35.11 -71.28
C PRO A 798 -31.11 36.54 -70.77
N ARG A 799 -32.31 37.09 -70.98
CA ARG A 799 -32.68 38.42 -70.45
C ARG A 799 -32.98 38.33 -68.96
N VAL A 800 -32.11 38.90 -68.13
CA VAL A 800 -32.36 39.13 -66.70
C VAL A 800 -33.65 39.94 -66.54
N GLN A 801 -34.51 39.52 -65.62
CA GLN A 801 -35.69 40.28 -65.19
C GLN A 801 -35.46 40.75 -63.75
N ASN A 802 -35.35 42.07 -63.54
CA ASN A 802 -35.15 42.60 -62.19
C ASN A 802 -36.39 42.30 -61.32
N PRO A 803 -36.22 41.85 -60.07
CA PRO A 803 -37.32 41.67 -59.13
C PRO A 803 -38.11 42.96 -58.92
N VAL A 804 -39.43 42.85 -58.81
CA VAL A 804 -40.32 44.00 -58.58
C VAL A 804 -40.24 44.45 -57.13
N VAL A 805 -39.58 45.59 -56.88
CA VAL A 805 -39.60 46.29 -55.59
C VAL A 805 -40.95 47.00 -55.42
N GLY A 806 -41.61 46.79 -54.29
CA GLY A 806 -42.95 47.33 -54.01
C GLY A 806 -42.96 48.49 -53.01
N ASP A 807 -43.36 49.66 -53.50
CA ASP A 807 -43.75 50.91 -52.82
C ASP A 807 -42.75 51.61 -51.86
N GLU A 808 -42.72 52.94 -52.00
CA GLU A 808 -41.95 53.87 -51.17
C GLU A 808 -42.66 54.17 -49.83
N THR A 809 -41.93 54.66 -48.82
CA THR A 809 -42.50 55.77 -48.01
C THR A 809 -41.47 56.67 -47.30
N ALA A 810 -41.43 57.93 -47.73
CA ALA A 810 -41.21 59.14 -46.92
C ALA A 810 -39.93 59.28 -46.04
N ILE A 811 -38.84 59.79 -46.64
CA ILE A 811 -37.82 60.57 -45.90
C ILE A 811 -38.32 62.00 -45.66
N LYS A 812 -38.22 62.52 -44.42
CA LYS A 812 -38.50 63.94 -44.08
C LYS A 812 -37.58 64.53 -42.98
N ALA A 813 -36.45 65.06 -43.42
CA ALA A 813 -35.73 66.24 -42.93
C ALA A 813 -35.66 66.59 -41.42
N ALA A 814 -34.43 66.43 -40.87
CA ALA A 814 -33.67 67.46 -40.12
C ALA A 814 -34.15 67.86 -38.69
N PRO A 815 -33.40 68.68 -37.90
CA PRO A 815 -32.06 69.25 -38.14
C PRO A 815 -31.04 69.14 -36.95
N SER A 816 -29.77 69.41 -37.27
CA SER A 816 -28.74 70.12 -36.46
C SER A 816 -28.55 69.84 -34.96
N ARG A 817 -27.29 69.55 -34.58
CA ARG A 817 -26.64 70.18 -33.41
C ARG A 817 -25.22 70.64 -33.75
N ASP A 818 -24.91 71.83 -33.24
CA ASP A 818 -23.64 72.55 -33.29
C ASP A 818 -23.52 73.30 -31.93
N PRO A 819 -22.37 73.81 -31.46
CA PRO A 819 -21.39 72.95 -30.78
C PRO A 819 -20.96 73.49 -29.39
N SER A 820 -19.96 72.80 -28.81
CA SER A 820 -18.86 73.36 -28.00
C SER A 820 -18.99 73.55 -26.46
N LEU A 821 -17.86 73.21 -25.78
CA LEU A 821 -17.33 73.75 -24.51
C LEU A 821 -18.06 73.42 -23.18
N THR A 822 -17.40 73.17 -22.03
CA THR A 822 -15.97 73.25 -21.63
C THR A 822 -15.49 72.02 -20.82
N ASN A 823 -14.17 71.93 -20.62
CA ASN A 823 -13.40 71.17 -19.61
C ASN A 823 -13.98 71.30 -18.16
N ASP A 824 -13.62 70.49 -17.14
CA ASP A 824 -12.26 70.26 -16.59
C ASP A 824 -12.00 68.87 -15.92
N THR A 825 -10.70 68.55 -15.84
CA THR A 825 -9.94 67.63 -14.94
C THR A 825 -10.55 67.35 -13.54
N GLU A 826 -10.28 66.27 -12.79
CA GLU A 826 -9.34 65.11 -12.79
C GLU A 826 -9.91 64.07 -11.76
N GLN A 827 -9.46 62.83 -11.49
CA GLN A 827 -8.32 61.92 -11.80
C GLN A 827 -8.92 60.50 -12.03
N ALA A 828 -8.37 59.53 -12.79
CA ALA A 828 -7.06 58.85 -12.78
C ALA A 828 -6.89 57.75 -11.68
N PHE A 829 -7.01 56.49 -12.11
CA PHE A 829 -6.44 55.27 -11.54
C PHE A 829 -6.19 54.30 -12.70
N ASP A 830 -5.02 53.68 -12.73
CA ASP A 830 -4.61 52.71 -13.76
C ASP A 830 -5.04 51.29 -13.38
N ASP A 831 -5.09 50.40 -14.38
CA ASP A 831 -4.80 48.98 -14.23
C ASP A 831 -4.07 48.55 -15.52
N ASP A 832 -2.81 48.14 -15.39
CA ASP A 832 -2.02 47.52 -16.45
C ASP A 832 -2.30 46.01 -16.49
N GLU A 833 -2.49 45.42 -17.68
CA GLU A 833 -2.17 44.01 -17.92
C GLU A 833 -1.26 43.93 -19.16
N GLU A 834 -0.10 43.30 -19.00
CA GLU A 834 0.92 43.18 -20.05
C GLU A 834 0.60 42.05 -21.05
N ASP A 835 1.16 42.14 -22.26
CA ASP A 835 1.21 41.02 -23.19
C ASP A 835 1.95 39.82 -22.58
N ASP A 836 1.44 38.60 -22.79
CA ASP A 836 2.30 37.41 -22.85
C ASP A 836 1.88 36.51 -24.01
N ALA A 837 2.86 36.05 -24.79
CA ALA A 837 2.65 35.62 -26.16
C ALA A 837 2.57 34.09 -26.32
N PHE A 838 1.64 33.62 -27.16
CA PHE A 838 1.70 32.27 -27.72
C PHE A 838 2.50 32.29 -29.04
N PRO A 839 3.47 31.38 -29.23
CA PRO A 839 4.32 31.37 -30.43
C PRO A 839 3.62 30.77 -31.64
N ASP A 840 3.94 31.29 -32.82
CA ASP A 840 3.72 30.59 -34.10
C ASP A 840 4.59 29.32 -34.18
N ASP A 841 4.10 28.31 -34.89
CA ASP A 841 4.93 27.25 -35.48
C ASP A 841 4.61 27.16 -36.99
N ASP A 842 5.60 26.78 -37.78
CA ASP A 842 5.75 27.29 -39.15
C ASP A 842 5.30 26.31 -40.26
N SER A 843 5.07 26.92 -41.42
CA SER A 843 4.62 26.35 -42.70
C SER A 843 5.24 25.02 -43.16
N GLU A 844 4.37 24.09 -43.59
CA GLU A 844 4.74 23.06 -44.56
C GLU A 844 4.62 23.57 -46.01
N GLN A 845 5.55 23.16 -46.87
CA GLN A 845 5.43 23.22 -48.33
C GLN A 845 5.58 21.81 -48.92
N PRO A 846 4.75 21.41 -49.90
CA PRO A 846 4.97 20.18 -50.67
C PRO A 846 5.94 20.42 -51.85
N ASP A 847 6.69 19.39 -52.26
CA ASP A 847 6.55 18.83 -53.61
C ASP A 847 7.48 17.63 -53.97
N THR A 848 6.84 16.48 -54.21
CA THR A 848 7.07 15.53 -55.34
C THR A 848 8.31 14.60 -55.47
N HIS A 849 8.00 13.45 -56.11
CA HIS A 849 8.79 12.66 -57.07
C HIS A 849 9.58 11.37 -56.68
N ALA A 850 8.92 10.24 -57.00
CA ALA A 850 9.40 9.18 -57.92
C ALA A 850 10.26 7.97 -57.42
N ALA A 851 9.56 6.84 -57.22
CA ALA A 851 9.76 5.49 -57.79
C ALA A 851 11.18 4.88 -58.03
N GLY A 852 11.33 3.58 -57.68
CA GLY A 852 12.41 2.73 -58.24
C GLY A 852 12.74 1.42 -57.49
N ASP A 853 12.00 0.35 -57.78
CA ASP A 853 12.46 -1.03 -58.07
C ASP A 853 13.59 -1.75 -57.27
N ASP A 854 13.17 -2.81 -56.56
CA ASP A 854 13.61 -4.23 -56.72
C ASP A 854 14.97 -4.83 -56.23
N VAL A 855 14.81 -5.99 -55.55
CA VAL A 855 15.45 -7.31 -55.81
C VAL A 855 16.85 -7.67 -55.20
N SER A 856 16.75 -8.34 -54.04
CA SER A 856 17.16 -9.75 -53.77
C SER A 856 18.61 -10.15 -53.36
N ASP A 857 18.64 -11.15 -52.47
CA ASP A 857 19.53 -12.34 -52.44
C ASP A 857 21.05 -12.17 -52.22
N ASN A 858 21.79 -13.04 -51.52
CA ASN A 858 21.51 -14.35 -50.87
C ASN A 858 22.28 -14.41 -49.52
N ASP A 859 21.77 -14.97 -48.42
CA ASP A 859 21.47 -16.40 -48.13
C ASP A 859 22.73 -17.26 -47.83
N ASP A 860 22.81 -17.75 -46.58
CA ASP A 860 23.24 -19.11 -46.24
C ASP A 860 22.67 -19.49 -44.84
N THR A 861 22.75 -20.77 -44.48
CA THR A 861 21.69 -21.48 -43.75
C THR A 861 22.16 -22.20 -42.47
N GLY A 862 21.22 -22.63 -41.61
CA GLY A 862 21.52 -23.19 -40.28
C GLY A 862 20.37 -23.95 -39.59
N GLU A 863 19.52 -24.63 -40.37
CA GLU A 863 18.49 -25.64 -40.02
C GLU A 863 17.75 -25.60 -38.66
N ASN A 864 16.42 -25.41 -38.75
CA ASN A 864 15.40 -25.75 -37.75
C ASN A 864 14.85 -27.17 -38.04
N PRO A 865 14.21 -27.90 -37.10
CA PRO A 865 12.74 -27.99 -37.18
C PRO A 865 12.02 -28.17 -35.80
N ASN A 866 10.72 -27.86 -35.63
CA ASN A 866 9.70 -27.44 -36.59
C ASN A 866 8.58 -26.56 -35.98
N ALA A 867 7.92 -25.75 -36.81
CA ALA A 867 6.58 -25.19 -36.54
C ALA A 867 5.50 -26.29 -36.75
N ALA A 868 4.32 -26.34 -36.13
CA ALA A 868 3.30 -25.33 -35.78
C ALA A 868 2.50 -24.79 -37.00
N GLU A 869 1.22 -25.12 -37.09
CA GLU A 869 0.21 -24.52 -37.99
C GLU A 869 -1.23 -24.76 -37.43
N PRO A 870 -2.29 -24.07 -37.90
CA PRO A 870 -3.06 -23.22 -36.97
C PRO A 870 -4.59 -23.44 -36.96
N THR A 871 -5.30 -22.79 -36.02
CA THR A 871 -6.73 -22.47 -36.18
C THR A 871 -7.23 -21.38 -35.22
N VAL A 872 -7.96 -20.40 -35.77
CA VAL A 872 -8.99 -19.49 -35.18
C VAL A 872 -8.89 -19.14 -33.68
N VAL A 873 -8.64 -17.85 -33.40
CA VAL A 873 -8.87 -17.26 -32.05
C VAL A 873 -10.36 -16.92 -31.89
N HIS A 874 -10.99 -17.44 -30.83
CA HIS A 874 -12.24 -16.94 -30.28
C HIS A 874 -11.98 -16.07 -29.03
N PRO A 875 -12.85 -15.10 -28.71
CA PRO A 875 -12.66 -14.23 -27.55
C PRO A 875 -12.62 -15.03 -26.25
N ARG A 876 -11.59 -14.77 -25.43
CA ARG A 876 -11.43 -15.43 -24.12
C ARG A 876 -12.50 -14.95 -23.14
N LYS A 877 -13.18 -15.90 -22.49
CA LYS A 877 -13.97 -15.63 -21.29
C LYS A 877 -13.06 -15.16 -20.13
N PRO A 878 -13.60 -14.44 -19.13
CA PRO A 878 -12.91 -14.25 -17.85
C PRO A 878 -12.62 -15.60 -17.17
N PRO A 879 -11.60 -15.68 -16.28
CA PRO A 879 -11.26 -16.92 -15.59
C PRO A 879 -12.37 -17.34 -14.61
N ASP A 880 -12.80 -18.60 -14.70
CA ASP A 880 -13.73 -19.18 -13.73
C ASP A 880 -13.05 -19.31 -12.35
N VAL A 881 -13.47 -18.46 -11.41
CA VAL A 881 -13.09 -18.61 -9.99
C VAL A 881 -13.80 -19.87 -9.47
N LYS A 882 -13.06 -20.96 -9.28
CA LYS A 882 -13.60 -22.20 -8.69
C LYS A 882 -14.25 -21.87 -7.33
N PRO A 883 -15.51 -22.28 -7.08
CA PRO A 883 -16.13 -22.11 -5.78
C PRO A 883 -15.36 -22.89 -4.72
N HIS A 884 -15.27 -22.31 -3.51
CA HIS A 884 -14.54 -22.87 -2.38
C HIS A 884 -14.97 -24.32 -2.08
N ILE A 885 -14.07 -25.20 -1.66
CA ILE A 885 -14.37 -26.64 -1.50
C ILE A 885 -15.59 -26.91 -0.61
N MET A 886 -15.79 -26.16 0.48
CA MET A 886 -17.00 -26.27 1.31
C MET A 886 -18.31 -25.96 0.55
N GLU A 887 -18.29 -25.02 -0.40
CA GLU A 887 -19.45 -24.73 -1.24
C GLU A 887 -19.73 -25.88 -2.23
N ARG A 888 -18.67 -26.46 -2.81
CA ARG A 888 -18.79 -27.67 -3.64
C ARG A 888 -19.33 -28.87 -2.85
N PHE A 889 -18.85 -29.05 -1.62
CA PHE A 889 -19.28 -30.11 -0.70
C PHE A 889 -20.75 -29.92 -0.27
N ALA A 890 -21.14 -28.72 0.15
CA ALA A 890 -22.52 -28.44 0.52
C ALA A 890 -23.48 -28.70 -0.67
N LEU A 891 -23.10 -28.30 -1.88
CA LEU A 891 -23.87 -28.59 -3.10
C LEU A 891 -23.92 -30.08 -3.43
N SER A 892 -22.83 -30.85 -3.27
CA SER A 892 -22.84 -32.31 -3.51
C SER A 892 -23.70 -33.07 -2.51
N GLN A 893 -23.79 -32.58 -1.27
CA GLN A 893 -24.68 -33.08 -0.21
C GLN A 893 -26.13 -32.53 -0.31
N GLY A 894 -26.49 -31.83 -1.39
CA GLY A 894 -27.85 -31.36 -1.66
C GLY A 894 -28.29 -30.15 -0.83
N PHE A 895 -27.36 -29.41 -0.22
CA PHE A 895 -27.65 -28.12 0.39
C PHE A 895 -27.67 -27.00 -0.65
N ARG A 896 -28.42 -25.94 -0.35
CA ARG A 896 -28.58 -24.71 -1.12
C ARG A 896 -27.89 -23.57 -0.36
N LYS A 897 -27.30 -22.61 -1.07
CA LYS A 897 -26.61 -21.47 -0.48
C LYS A 897 -27.61 -20.42 0.02
N ASP A 898 -27.40 -19.92 1.24
CA ASP A 898 -28.05 -18.73 1.78
C ASP A 898 -27.10 -17.52 1.69
N GLY A 899 -27.65 -16.30 1.76
CA GLY A 899 -26.97 -15.06 1.38
C GLY A 899 -25.62 -14.82 2.06
N ASP A 900 -25.52 -15.13 3.36
CA ASP A 900 -24.33 -14.88 4.19
C ASP A 900 -23.29 -16.02 4.14
N GLY A 901 -23.40 -16.94 3.18
CA GLY A 901 -22.44 -18.04 3.00
C GLY A 901 -22.65 -19.23 3.92
N SER A 902 -23.80 -19.31 4.59
CA SER A 902 -24.35 -20.54 5.17
C SER A 902 -25.08 -21.37 4.10
N PHE A 903 -25.36 -22.63 4.40
CA PHE A 903 -26.08 -23.55 3.52
C PHE A 903 -27.21 -24.25 4.27
N PHE A 904 -28.31 -24.57 3.58
CA PHE A 904 -29.46 -25.29 4.13
C PHE A 904 -29.95 -26.38 3.17
N ASN A 905 -30.45 -27.51 3.67
CA ASN A 905 -31.04 -28.55 2.82
C ASN A 905 -32.56 -28.69 3.03
N ASP A 906 -33.21 -29.42 2.12
CA ASP A 906 -34.66 -29.65 2.15
C ASP A 906 -35.12 -30.56 3.33
N GLN A 907 -34.19 -31.02 4.18
CA GLN A 907 -34.45 -31.71 5.46
C GLN A 907 -34.22 -30.80 6.69
N GLY A 908 -34.07 -29.49 6.48
CA GLY A 908 -33.92 -28.51 7.57
C GLY A 908 -32.56 -28.51 8.27
N CYS A 909 -31.59 -29.32 7.83
CA CYS A 909 -30.22 -29.23 8.33
C CYS A 909 -29.54 -27.98 7.76
N THR A 910 -28.65 -27.38 8.55
CA THR A 910 -27.87 -26.20 8.15
C THR A 910 -26.37 -26.46 8.29
N ILE A 911 -25.56 -25.81 7.44
CA ILE A 911 -24.10 -25.72 7.58
C ILE A 911 -23.74 -24.23 7.65
N GLY A 912 -23.07 -23.81 8.72
CA GLY A 912 -22.69 -22.41 8.95
C GLY A 912 -21.26 -22.28 9.46
N LYS A 913 -20.73 -21.05 9.48
CA LYS A 913 -19.41 -20.78 10.09
C LYS A 913 -19.49 -20.65 11.60
N ALA A 914 -18.50 -21.21 12.31
CA ALA A 914 -18.37 -21.10 13.75
C ALA A 914 -17.21 -20.16 14.13
N ASN A 915 -17.52 -19.08 14.85
CA ASN A 915 -16.52 -18.10 15.25
C ASN A 915 -15.62 -18.64 16.38
N GLY A 916 -14.30 -18.64 16.15
CA GLY A 916 -13.29 -18.98 17.16
C GLY A 916 -13.03 -20.47 17.38
N ALA A 917 -13.61 -21.36 16.57
CA ALA A 917 -13.37 -22.81 16.64
C ALA A 917 -12.24 -23.27 15.70
N SER A 918 -11.47 -24.29 16.11
CA SER A 918 -10.42 -24.92 15.27
C SER A 918 -10.97 -25.59 14.01
N PHE A 919 -12.25 -25.95 14.02
CA PHE A 919 -13.03 -26.41 12.87
C PHE A 919 -14.00 -25.27 12.51
N PRO A 920 -13.73 -24.47 11.45
CA PRO A 920 -14.42 -23.19 11.22
C PRO A 920 -15.86 -23.31 10.69
N TRP A 921 -16.37 -24.54 10.51
CA TRP A 921 -17.72 -24.81 10.02
C TRP A 921 -18.42 -25.85 10.90
N GLU A 922 -19.73 -25.71 11.06
CA GLU A 922 -20.60 -26.62 11.82
C GLU A 922 -21.81 -27.03 11.00
N GLN A 923 -22.19 -28.32 11.08
CA GLN A 923 -23.48 -28.81 10.62
C GLN A 923 -24.43 -29.00 11.80
N ARG A 924 -25.67 -28.49 11.67
CA ARG A 924 -26.71 -28.57 12.69
C ARG A 924 -28.00 -29.19 12.15
N SER A 925 -28.75 -29.85 13.03
CA SER A 925 -30.05 -30.45 12.73
C SER A 925 -31.14 -29.37 12.58
N GLN A 926 -32.35 -29.79 12.18
CA GLN A 926 -33.53 -28.93 12.15
C GLN A 926 -33.88 -28.34 13.54
N ASP A 927 -33.58 -29.07 14.61
CA ASP A 927 -33.80 -28.65 16.00
C ASP A 927 -32.62 -27.81 16.56
N GLY A 928 -31.55 -27.60 15.78
CA GLY A 928 -30.37 -26.81 16.12
C GLY A 928 -29.22 -27.60 16.77
N ASP A 929 -29.41 -28.89 17.05
CA ASP A 929 -28.40 -29.78 17.62
C ASP A 929 -27.19 -29.90 16.69
N LEU A 930 -26.00 -29.93 17.30
CA LEU A 930 -24.72 -29.95 16.60
C LEU A 930 -24.36 -31.39 16.16
N LEU A 931 -24.31 -31.61 14.85
CA LEU A 931 -24.09 -32.92 14.24
C LEU A 931 -22.61 -33.17 13.91
N LYS A 932 -21.96 -32.23 13.23
CA LYS A 932 -20.56 -32.35 12.77
C LYS A 932 -19.83 -31.01 12.82
N HIS A 933 -18.53 -31.08 13.04
CA HIS A 933 -17.56 -29.99 12.87
C HIS A 933 -16.72 -30.28 11.62
N TYR A 934 -16.62 -29.32 10.70
CA TYR A 934 -15.86 -29.48 9.46
C TYR A 934 -14.64 -28.56 9.38
N TRP A 935 -13.51 -29.14 9.00
CA TRP A 935 -12.32 -28.42 8.56
C TRP A 935 -12.10 -28.70 7.07
N ALA A 936 -12.10 -27.64 6.26
CA ALA A 936 -12.18 -27.76 4.81
C ALA A 936 -10.97 -27.12 4.13
N LYS A 937 -10.27 -27.89 3.27
CA LYS A 937 -9.11 -27.43 2.51
C LYS A 937 -9.10 -28.14 1.15
N ASP A 938 -8.89 -27.38 0.07
CA ASP A 938 -8.77 -27.95 -1.28
C ASP A 938 -7.38 -28.58 -1.43
N HIS A 939 -7.29 -29.85 -1.02
CA HIS A 939 -6.05 -30.62 -0.85
C HIS A 939 -6.37 -32.11 -1.07
N CYS A 940 -5.52 -32.84 -1.80
CA CYS A 940 -5.71 -34.27 -2.06
C CYS A 940 -4.61 -35.14 -1.43
N LEU A 941 -4.98 -35.96 -0.45
CA LEU A 941 -4.06 -36.84 0.30
C LEU A 941 -3.33 -37.86 -0.58
N GLU A 942 -3.95 -38.28 -1.69
CA GLU A 942 -3.36 -39.22 -2.67
C GLU A 942 -2.40 -38.55 -3.65
N ARG A 943 -2.34 -37.21 -3.68
CA ARG A 943 -1.44 -36.45 -4.57
C ARG A 943 -0.28 -35.81 -3.82
N GLU A 944 -0.52 -35.33 -2.60
CA GLU A 944 0.48 -34.62 -1.81
C GLU A 944 0.20 -34.70 -0.29
N PRO A 945 1.23 -34.73 0.56
CA PRO A 945 1.05 -34.77 2.02
C PRO A 945 0.29 -33.57 2.60
N LEU A 946 -0.66 -33.83 3.50
CA LEU A 946 -1.42 -32.80 4.21
C LEU A 946 -0.79 -32.47 5.56
N GLU A 947 -0.43 -31.21 5.78
CA GLU A 947 -0.01 -30.71 7.09
C GLU A 947 -1.20 -30.17 7.89
N LEU A 948 -1.29 -30.59 9.16
CA LEU A 948 -2.32 -30.23 10.13
C LEU A 948 -1.71 -29.73 11.44
N ASP A 949 -2.47 -28.89 12.14
CA ASP A 949 -2.13 -28.45 13.50
C ASP A 949 -2.28 -29.59 14.53
N ALA A 950 -1.47 -29.54 15.59
CA ALA A 950 -1.51 -30.49 16.70
C ALA A 950 -2.90 -30.63 17.35
N VAL A 951 -3.64 -29.54 17.45
CA VAL A 951 -4.99 -29.46 18.01
C VAL A 951 -6.02 -30.09 17.09
N ILE A 952 -5.89 -29.91 15.76
CA ILE A 952 -6.85 -30.45 14.77
C ILE A 952 -6.80 -31.98 14.79
N TRP A 953 -5.61 -32.58 14.67
CA TRP A 953 -5.47 -34.04 14.78
C TRP A 953 -5.92 -34.55 16.15
N GLY A 954 -5.57 -33.83 17.22
CA GLY A 954 -6.01 -34.15 18.58
C GLY A 954 -7.53 -34.03 18.83
N MET A 955 -8.31 -33.43 17.91
CA MET A 955 -9.77 -33.46 17.91
C MET A 955 -10.32 -34.63 17.08
N LEU A 956 -9.73 -34.89 15.90
CA LEU A 956 -10.05 -36.07 15.06
C LEU A 956 -9.86 -37.39 15.84
N GLU A 957 -8.85 -37.47 16.72
CA GLU A 957 -8.62 -38.64 17.58
C GLU A 957 -9.60 -38.81 18.75
N ARG A 958 -10.54 -37.87 18.96
CA ARG A 958 -11.39 -37.84 20.18
C ARG A 958 -12.89 -37.93 19.93
N SER A 959 -13.38 -37.68 18.72
CA SER A 959 -14.80 -37.81 18.40
C SER A 959 -15.05 -37.89 16.89
N GLU A 960 -15.91 -38.84 16.52
CA GLU A 960 -16.45 -39.09 15.18
C GLU A 960 -17.09 -37.83 14.54
N ASN A 961 -17.47 -36.85 15.38
CA ASN A 961 -18.10 -35.59 14.95
C ASN A 961 -17.09 -34.59 14.32
N TYR A 962 -15.78 -34.80 14.45
CA TYR A 962 -14.76 -33.97 13.80
C TYR A 962 -14.33 -34.59 12.47
N VAL A 963 -14.46 -33.81 11.39
CA VAL A 963 -14.39 -34.33 10.02
C VAL A 963 -13.61 -33.37 9.11
N LEU A 964 -12.78 -33.93 8.22
CA LEU A 964 -12.11 -33.16 7.17
C LEU A 964 -12.94 -33.18 5.87
N VAL A 965 -12.96 -32.06 5.15
CA VAL A 965 -13.49 -31.95 3.79
C VAL A 965 -12.32 -31.65 2.85
N LEU A 966 -12.00 -32.61 1.99
CA LEU A 966 -10.78 -32.67 1.17
C LEU A 966 -11.16 -32.99 -0.29
N SER A 967 -10.21 -32.88 -1.21
CA SER A 967 -10.42 -33.20 -2.63
C SER A 967 -9.88 -34.59 -2.97
N ASP A 968 -10.63 -35.35 -3.77
CA ASP A 968 -10.22 -36.67 -4.29
C ASP A 968 -9.27 -36.56 -5.51
N PRO A 969 -8.81 -37.69 -6.09
CA PRO A 969 -7.91 -37.66 -7.26
C PRO A 969 -8.51 -37.09 -8.56
N ASP A 970 -9.83 -37.03 -8.73
CA ASP A 970 -10.49 -36.32 -9.83
C ASP A 970 -10.72 -34.83 -9.49
N GLY A 971 -10.62 -34.50 -8.20
CA GLY A 971 -10.66 -33.17 -7.62
C GLY A 971 -12.00 -32.82 -7.00
N ASP A 972 -12.88 -33.78 -6.75
CA ASP A 972 -14.21 -33.59 -6.16
C ASP A 972 -14.22 -33.70 -4.63
N PRO A 973 -15.18 -33.05 -3.93
CA PRO A 973 -15.14 -32.87 -2.48
C PRO A 973 -15.62 -34.12 -1.73
N ILE A 974 -14.69 -34.76 -1.01
CA ILE A 974 -14.93 -35.95 -0.19
C ILE A 974 -14.98 -35.61 1.31
N GLU A 975 -15.80 -36.36 2.03
CA GLU A 975 -15.87 -36.35 3.49
C GLU A 975 -14.90 -37.38 4.07
N VAL A 976 -14.01 -36.96 4.98
CA VAL A 976 -12.96 -37.80 5.57
C VAL A 976 -13.04 -37.74 7.10
N PRO A 977 -13.76 -38.68 7.77
CA PRO A 977 -13.90 -38.73 9.22
C PRO A 977 -12.60 -39.08 9.96
N GLY A 978 -12.48 -38.65 11.22
CA GLY A 978 -11.35 -39.00 12.08
C GLY A 978 -11.07 -40.50 12.16
N ASP A 979 -12.11 -41.33 12.35
CA ASP A 979 -11.97 -42.80 12.45
C ASP A 979 -11.43 -43.45 11.17
N HIS A 980 -11.68 -42.84 10.00
CA HIS A 980 -11.15 -43.35 8.74
C HIS A 980 -9.64 -43.09 8.64
N LEU A 981 -9.17 -41.91 9.06
CA LEU A 981 -7.75 -41.59 9.16
C LEU A 981 -7.04 -42.46 10.21
N ILE A 982 -7.71 -42.75 11.34
CA ILE A 982 -7.20 -43.70 12.34
C ILE A 982 -7.07 -45.11 11.74
N GLN A 983 -8.09 -45.61 11.05
CA GLN A 983 -8.04 -46.93 10.39
C GLN A 983 -6.95 -47.02 9.32
N LEU A 984 -6.75 -45.97 8.51
CA LEU A 984 -5.66 -45.93 7.53
C LEU A 984 -4.29 -45.91 8.22
N ARG A 985 -4.16 -45.26 9.38
CA ARG A 985 -2.93 -45.32 10.21
C ARG A 985 -2.71 -46.70 10.82
N GLU A 986 -3.75 -47.36 11.33
CA GLU A 986 -3.68 -48.72 11.90
C GLU A 986 -3.35 -49.79 10.86
N ARG A 987 -3.68 -49.56 9.58
CA ARG A 987 -3.28 -50.39 8.43
C ARG A 987 -1.89 -50.03 7.87
N GLU A 988 -1.19 -49.07 8.47
CA GLU A 988 0.04 -48.47 7.96
C GLU A 988 -0.07 -47.88 6.53
N VAL A 989 -1.28 -47.52 6.07
CA VAL A 989 -1.49 -46.83 4.78
C VAL A 989 -1.24 -45.32 4.94
N LEU A 990 -1.44 -44.78 6.15
CA LEU A 990 -1.27 -43.37 6.49
C LEU A 990 -0.15 -43.17 7.53
N ALA A 991 0.97 -42.56 7.11
CA ALA A 991 2.05 -42.15 8.01
C ALA A 991 1.77 -40.77 8.63
N LEU A 992 2.24 -40.58 9.87
CA LEU A 992 2.01 -39.38 10.69
C LEU A 992 3.34 -38.88 11.28
N HIS A 993 3.77 -37.67 10.90
CA HIS A 993 5.02 -37.08 11.41
C HIS A 993 4.74 -35.94 12.42
N PRO A 994 5.42 -35.86 13.58
CA PRO A 994 4.99 -35.03 14.72
C PRO A 994 5.74 -33.68 14.88
N ALA A 995 6.04 -32.96 13.79
CA ALA A 995 6.59 -31.60 13.88
C ALA A 995 5.46 -30.55 13.79
N THR A 996 4.81 -30.52 12.62
CA THR A 996 3.37 -30.31 12.42
C THR A 996 2.82 -31.66 11.93
N TYR A 997 1.57 -32.01 12.22
CA TYR A 997 1.06 -33.35 11.88
C TYR A 997 0.90 -33.51 10.37
N ARG A 998 1.92 -34.08 9.75
CA ARG A 998 1.98 -34.34 8.32
C ARG A 998 1.46 -35.76 8.03
N LEU A 999 0.39 -35.82 7.25
CA LEU A 999 -0.24 -37.03 6.76
C LEU A 999 0.32 -37.39 5.39
N VAL A 1000 0.77 -38.64 5.21
CA VAL A 1000 1.33 -39.17 3.96
C VAL A 1000 0.68 -40.52 3.65
N ILE A 1001 0.19 -40.72 2.43
CA ILE A 1001 -0.28 -42.04 1.96
C ILE A 1001 0.91 -42.85 1.40
N GLU A 1002 1.06 -44.09 1.83
CA GLU A 1002 2.07 -45.02 1.29
C GLU A 1002 1.52 -45.73 0.03
N HIS A 1003 1.89 -45.23 -1.16
CA HIS A 1003 1.39 -45.72 -2.46
C HIS A 1003 1.73 -47.19 -2.81
N ASP A 1004 2.53 -47.89 -1.98
CA ASP A 1004 2.86 -49.31 -2.14
C ASP A 1004 1.83 -50.26 -1.44
N LYS A 1005 0.72 -49.71 -0.91
CA LYS A 1005 -0.34 -50.43 -0.20
C LYS A 1005 -1.73 -50.12 -0.79
N ASP A 1006 -2.62 -51.12 -0.83
CA ASP A 1006 -4.01 -50.94 -1.26
C ASP A 1006 -4.80 -50.06 -0.27
N LEU A 1007 -5.67 -49.18 -0.80
CA LEU A 1007 -6.57 -48.26 -0.06
C LEU A 1007 -7.81 -48.98 0.52
#